data_AF-A0AAQ4RHT9-F1
#
_entry.id   AF-A0AAQ4RHT9-F1
#
_cell.length_a   1.000
_cell.length_b   1.000
_cell.length_c   1.000
_cell.angle_alpha   90.00
_cell.angle_beta   90.00
_cell.angle_gamma   90.00
#
_symmetry.space_group_name_H-M   'P 1'
#
loop_
_entity.id
_entity.type
_entity.pdbx_description
1 polymer ?
#
loop_
_entity_poly.entity_id
_entity_poly.type
_entity_poly.pdbx_seq_one_letter_code
_entity_poly.pdbx_strand_id
1 'polypeptide(L)'
;MATMAAGDEHAAPEVLRGLARHLNCLNEDNKATRKRALELIKRDTVDRGLSSSVLQEVFSALLKPLLKCLSDPMERCRETAITMITEFIRCVPKPEESLPYLMPCLAHRLGEKELLEPAEELRLAAVEMLTLAVEVCGKHLAPYLTEMMHILQRTVVDPFPDVRRESCKCTIDFAKCVPEHFHMQAESLVKPLMQTISHQHHRVRVSAIQATGAVIQHGTGKNVDDVLSHLAQRLFDDSPQVRKAVAAVVGDWLLHMRDRYSYFHKLIPLLLSGINDEIPEIRLLSADLWKQVGAQWEKENEEEIKDKMDFLLTPPPFYPPGVERPGLGCRELVLRNLGRLVPAVAHDMTDWLVPTRVRTSQLLSVLLLHAEDHSTQHLQPLLAALYSACTDTERDVVSNCLAAAQLLGTFVPPVVLLKLLLDHVTAPYSSSHPWTPLMVLAAVLGGCSRALLQPHLENIGNTLSLPEVCQEYQQVVYLEQLLCCVDVLLRQCESDTGSVSLQLLQVLVAVQSLSTEPRLSAKLLSTVQGLDSPMELYRQHMGQLLDWLSGSVNTWSSFSPQRLQLHVIVTQSGPVIGEFVCQLMPLLSSCLQPDRDPEMRMNIFTMLAKLLLDATNTLDSKGHFRDESEKFLSDVLLPNLVWRAGRTAAAIRTSALSCLLALLHGGAVTPGQVRALTPCVLSALEEDSEMSRLFACRSLSALLRLIGTNLHPEALNKIYPMLLKRLDDSSEEVRGVALRAVGLWLSCLTEDYNPEVWASHLQVLFQQLLLHLDDPDGSVQDQVAVCKN
;
A
#
# COMPACT_ATOMS: atom_id res chain seq x y z
N MET A 1 -66.45 41.60 19.38
CA MET A 1 -65.60 41.77 18.18
C MET A 1 -65.85 43.10 17.45
N ALA A 2 -67.04 43.71 17.47
CA ALA A 2 -67.26 45.03 16.85
C ALA A 2 -66.82 46.25 17.70
N THR A 3 -66.60 46.09 19.01
CA THR A 3 -66.27 47.19 19.93
C THR A 3 -64.77 47.43 20.16
N MET A 4 -63.89 46.50 19.78
CA MET A 4 -62.43 46.70 19.86
C MET A 4 -61.83 47.36 18.61
N ALA A 5 -62.50 47.30 17.46
CA ALA A 5 -62.01 47.90 16.21
C ALA A 5 -62.12 49.44 16.19
N ALA A 6 -63.09 50.03 16.91
CA ALA A 6 -63.31 51.48 16.91
C ALA A 6 -62.28 52.28 17.74
N GLY A 7 -61.55 51.62 18.66
CA GLY A 7 -60.50 52.27 19.46
C GLY A 7 -59.16 52.43 18.73
N ASP A 8 -58.89 51.60 17.72
CA ASP A 8 -57.63 51.61 16.97
C ASP A 8 -57.62 52.69 15.85
N GLU A 9 -58.77 53.00 15.22
CA GLU A 9 -58.86 53.97 14.10
C GLU A 9 -58.42 55.40 14.47
N HIS A 10 -58.48 55.79 15.75
CA HIS A 10 -58.03 57.11 16.22
C HIS A 10 -56.64 57.09 16.86
N ALA A 11 -56.10 55.91 17.17
CA ALA A 11 -54.85 55.79 17.92
C ALA A 11 -53.61 56.14 17.07
N ALA A 12 -53.56 55.73 15.80
CA ALA A 12 -52.44 56.05 14.91
C ALA A 12 -52.32 57.56 14.58
N PRO A 13 -53.40 58.28 14.21
CA PRO A 13 -53.34 59.74 14.03
C PRO A 13 -52.91 60.50 15.29
N GLU A 14 -53.32 60.06 16.47
CA GLU A 14 -52.90 60.66 17.75
C GLU A 14 -51.40 60.47 18.02
N VAL A 15 -50.89 59.26 17.81
CA VAL A 15 -49.45 58.98 17.91
C VAL A 15 -48.68 59.84 16.92
N LEU A 16 -49.09 59.89 15.64
CA LEU A 16 -48.42 60.70 14.62
C LEU A 16 -48.44 62.20 14.93
N ARG A 17 -49.55 62.72 15.48
CA ARG A 17 -49.63 64.12 15.95
C ARG A 17 -48.64 64.38 17.09
N GLY A 18 -48.48 63.43 18.03
CA GLY A 18 -47.47 63.50 19.09
C GLY A 18 -46.03 63.48 18.56
N LEU A 19 -45.79 62.73 17.48
CA LEU A 19 -44.46 62.60 16.86
C LEU A 19 -44.08 63.76 15.94
N ALA A 20 -45.04 64.59 15.50
CA ALA A 20 -44.82 65.64 14.50
C ALA A 20 -43.65 66.59 14.83
N ARG A 21 -43.51 66.98 16.11
CA ARG A 21 -42.39 67.82 16.56
C ARG A 21 -41.05 67.07 16.45
N HIS A 22 -41.01 65.80 16.86
CA HIS A 22 -39.80 65.00 16.78
C HIS A 22 -39.38 64.72 15.33
N LEU A 23 -40.35 64.48 14.44
CA LEU A 23 -40.11 64.34 13.00
C LEU A 23 -39.49 65.59 12.38
N ASN A 24 -39.93 66.78 12.77
CA ASN A 24 -39.30 68.03 12.31
C ASN A 24 -37.86 68.15 12.80
N CYS A 25 -37.59 67.76 14.05
CA CYS A 25 -36.24 67.76 14.62
C CYS A 25 -35.26 66.83 13.89
N LEU A 26 -35.72 65.83 13.12
CA LEU A 26 -34.85 64.97 12.29
C LEU A 26 -34.20 65.72 11.12
N ASN A 27 -34.69 66.90 10.75
CA ASN A 27 -34.12 67.72 9.67
C ASN A 27 -33.24 68.87 10.16
N GLU A 28 -33.04 69.03 11.47
CA GLU A 28 -32.18 70.09 12.02
C GLU A 28 -30.69 69.78 11.82
N ASP A 29 -29.85 70.82 11.72
CA ASP A 29 -28.40 70.69 11.52
C ASP A 29 -27.70 70.02 12.72
N ASN A 30 -28.24 70.20 13.93
CA ASN A 30 -27.63 69.70 15.16
C ASN A 30 -27.80 68.18 15.31
N LYS A 31 -26.67 67.45 15.24
CA LYS A 31 -26.60 65.99 15.39
C LYS A 31 -27.21 65.49 16.71
N ALA A 32 -27.03 66.21 17.82
CA ALA A 32 -27.56 65.80 19.12
C ALA A 32 -29.09 65.94 19.19
N THR A 33 -29.66 66.96 18.52
CA THR A 33 -31.11 67.14 18.43
C THR A 33 -31.74 66.00 17.63
N ARG A 34 -31.14 65.63 16.48
CA ARG A 34 -31.61 64.50 15.67
C ARG A 34 -31.55 63.18 16.42
N LYS A 35 -30.44 62.90 17.13
CA LYS A 35 -30.31 61.71 17.98
C LYS A 35 -31.42 61.63 19.03
N ARG A 36 -31.62 62.71 19.80
CA ARG A 36 -32.65 62.76 20.85
C ARG A 36 -34.06 62.61 20.26
N ALA A 37 -34.30 63.17 19.07
CA ALA A 37 -35.56 62.99 18.38
C ALA A 37 -35.81 61.52 17.99
N LEU A 38 -34.81 60.81 17.45
CA LEU A 38 -34.92 59.37 17.16
C LEU A 38 -35.21 58.53 18.40
N GLU A 39 -34.50 58.78 19.52
CA GLU A 39 -34.72 58.08 20.78
C GLU A 39 -36.15 58.29 21.32
N LEU A 40 -36.69 59.51 21.19
CA LEU A 40 -38.07 59.81 21.59
C LEU A 40 -39.10 59.17 20.65
N ILE A 41 -38.86 59.17 19.33
CA ILE A 41 -39.74 58.49 18.38
C ILE A 41 -39.75 56.99 18.67
N LYS A 42 -38.59 56.35 18.90
CA LYS A 42 -38.51 54.93 19.28
C LYS A 42 -39.35 54.64 20.52
N ARG A 43 -39.13 55.42 21.59
CA ARG A 43 -39.83 55.26 22.87
C ARG A 43 -41.35 55.37 22.72
N ASP A 44 -41.81 56.32 21.91
CA ASP A 44 -43.23 56.64 21.77
C ASP A 44 -43.94 55.77 20.71
N THR A 45 -43.21 54.87 20.03
CA THR A 45 -43.73 53.94 19.02
C THR A 45 -43.52 52.48 19.39
N VAL A 46 -42.41 51.88 18.98
CA VAL A 46 -42.12 50.45 19.15
C VAL A 46 -42.06 50.07 20.63
N ASP A 47 -41.42 50.89 21.47
CA ASP A 47 -41.28 50.59 22.91
C ASP A 47 -42.57 50.83 23.70
N ARG A 48 -43.56 51.53 23.11
CA ARG A 48 -44.82 51.90 23.76
C ARG A 48 -45.82 50.74 23.82
N GLY A 49 -45.55 49.63 23.14
CA GLY A 49 -46.42 48.45 23.12
C GLY A 49 -47.74 48.68 22.39
N LEU A 50 -47.71 49.42 21.27
CA LEU A 50 -48.88 49.70 20.44
C LEU A 50 -49.38 48.41 19.73
N SER A 51 -50.66 48.39 19.32
CA SER A 51 -51.21 47.30 18.50
C SER A 51 -50.54 47.25 17.13
N SER A 52 -50.45 46.05 16.53
CA SER A 52 -49.77 45.84 15.25
C SER A 52 -50.42 46.61 14.08
N SER A 53 -51.74 46.78 14.12
CA SER A 53 -52.53 47.63 13.21
C SER A 53 -52.09 49.09 13.28
N VAL A 54 -52.00 49.66 14.48
CA VAL A 54 -51.54 51.04 14.72
C VAL A 54 -50.08 51.20 14.29
N LEU A 55 -49.22 50.21 14.57
CA LEU A 55 -47.83 50.22 14.13
C LEU A 55 -47.69 50.22 12.59
N GLN A 56 -48.61 49.59 11.83
CA GLN A 56 -48.58 49.64 10.36
C GLN A 56 -48.76 51.08 9.84
N GLU A 57 -49.77 51.79 10.35
CA GLU A 57 -50.04 53.17 9.93
C GLU A 57 -48.91 54.12 10.34
N VAL A 58 -48.41 53.95 11.57
CA VAL A 58 -47.27 54.72 12.07
C VAL A 58 -46.02 54.45 11.23
N PHE A 59 -45.71 53.18 10.94
CA PHE A 59 -44.54 52.81 10.14
C PHE A 59 -44.60 53.39 8.73
N SER A 60 -45.76 53.34 8.08
CA SER A 60 -45.99 53.93 6.74
C SER A 60 -45.64 55.43 6.70
N ALA A 61 -45.94 56.17 7.76
CA ALA A 61 -45.59 57.59 7.86
C ALA A 61 -44.12 57.83 8.26
N LEU A 62 -43.53 56.95 9.08
CA LEU A 62 -42.16 57.10 9.59
C LEU A 62 -41.09 56.54 8.66
N LEU A 63 -41.42 55.65 7.73
CA LEU A 63 -40.46 54.93 6.91
C LEU A 63 -39.51 55.88 6.16
N LYS A 64 -40.04 56.84 5.40
CA LYS A 64 -39.20 57.78 4.63
C LYS A 64 -38.29 58.64 5.53
N PRO A 65 -38.78 59.25 6.63
CA PRO A 65 -37.92 59.90 7.61
C PRO A 65 -36.79 59.00 8.15
N LEU A 66 -37.11 57.76 8.53
CA LEU A 66 -36.14 56.82 9.08
C LEU A 66 -35.10 56.39 8.03
N LEU A 67 -35.52 56.14 6.78
CA LEU A 67 -34.60 55.84 5.67
C LEU A 67 -33.63 56.98 5.40
N LYS A 68 -34.06 58.25 5.52
CA LYS A 68 -33.17 59.40 5.41
C LYS A 68 -32.11 59.42 6.52
N CYS A 69 -32.49 59.03 7.74
CA CYS A 69 -31.57 58.92 8.87
C CYS A 69 -30.52 57.82 8.71
N LEU A 70 -30.70 56.86 7.79
CA LEU A 70 -29.65 55.91 7.44
C LEU A 70 -28.42 56.62 6.89
N SER A 71 -28.54 57.80 6.26
CA SER A 71 -27.40 58.58 5.76
C SER A 71 -26.96 59.70 6.70
N ASP A 72 -27.37 59.66 7.98
CA ASP A 72 -26.96 60.68 8.96
C ASP A 72 -25.45 60.65 9.21
N PRO A 73 -24.76 61.80 9.30
CA PRO A 73 -23.34 61.84 9.65
C PRO A 73 -23.03 61.28 11.07
N MET A 74 -24.02 61.20 11.97
CA MET A 74 -23.87 60.59 13.29
C MET A 74 -24.24 59.11 13.26
N GLU A 75 -23.27 58.25 13.58
CA GLU A 75 -23.42 56.79 13.63
C GLU A 75 -24.59 56.33 14.51
N ARG A 76 -24.73 56.91 15.72
CA ARG A 76 -25.83 56.58 16.63
C ARG A 76 -27.22 56.85 16.06
N CYS A 77 -27.36 57.86 15.19
CA CYS A 77 -28.62 58.11 14.49
C CYS A 77 -28.91 57.00 13.47
N ARG A 78 -27.90 56.59 12.70
CA ARG A 78 -28.00 55.49 11.74
C ARG A 78 -28.37 54.18 12.43
N GLU A 79 -27.67 53.86 13.52
CA GLU A 79 -27.93 52.68 14.37
C GLU A 79 -29.38 52.64 14.87
N THR A 80 -29.86 53.76 15.43
CA THR A 80 -31.21 53.85 15.97
C THR A 80 -32.25 53.72 14.86
N ALA A 81 -32.00 54.31 13.69
CA ALA A 81 -32.88 54.20 12.53
C ALA A 81 -32.96 52.74 12.01
N ILE A 82 -31.83 52.05 11.85
CA ILE A 82 -31.80 50.63 11.45
C ILE A 82 -32.60 49.80 12.47
N THR A 83 -32.31 49.97 13.76
CA THR A 83 -32.97 49.24 14.84
C THR A 83 -34.48 49.43 14.81
N MET A 84 -34.95 50.67 14.67
CA MET A 84 -36.38 50.97 14.61
C MET A 84 -37.04 50.36 13.38
N ILE A 85 -36.44 50.48 12.19
CA ILE A 85 -36.99 49.87 10.97
C ILE A 85 -37.09 48.36 11.13
N THR A 86 -36.05 47.70 11.66
CA THR A 86 -36.06 46.25 11.95
C THR A 86 -37.18 45.87 12.92
N GLU A 87 -37.38 46.64 13.99
CA GLU A 87 -38.45 46.38 14.96
C GLU A 87 -39.84 46.59 14.36
N PHE A 88 -40.03 47.62 13.52
CA PHE A 88 -41.28 47.80 12.78
C PHE A 88 -41.56 46.61 11.86
N ILE A 89 -40.59 46.21 11.02
CA ILE A 89 -40.72 45.05 10.11
C ILE A 89 -41.15 43.79 10.88
N ARG A 90 -40.66 43.59 12.11
CA ARG A 90 -41.01 42.45 12.96
C ARG A 90 -42.46 42.47 13.47
N CYS A 91 -42.99 43.67 13.74
CA CYS A 91 -44.24 43.83 14.49
C CYS A 91 -45.46 44.15 13.63
N VAL A 92 -45.27 44.67 12.42
CA VAL A 92 -46.37 45.12 11.56
C VAL A 92 -47.00 43.94 10.79
N PRO A 93 -48.33 43.97 10.52
CA PRO A 93 -49.03 42.89 9.83
C PRO A 93 -48.72 42.81 8.33
N LYS A 94 -48.29 43.90 7.69
CA LYS A 94 -47.96 43.97 6.26
C LYS A 94 -46.59 44.62 6.03
N PRO A 95 -45.49 43.94 6.42
CA PRO A 95 -44.14 44.47 6.26
C PRO A 95 -43.77 44.71 4.79
N GLU A 96 -44.41 44.01 3.85
CA GLU A 96 -44.18 44.13 2.41
C GLU A 96 -44.50 45.52 1.85
N GLU A 97 -45.37 46.30 2.51
CA GLU A 97 -45.69 47.68 2.10
C GLU A 97 -44.47 48.63 2.21
N SER A 98 -43.44 48.24 2.96
CA SER A 98 -42.21 49.01 3.13
C SER A 98 -41.19 48.82 2.00
N LEU A 99 -41.27 47.70 1.27
CA LEU A 99 -40.27 47.30 0.27
C LEU A 99 -40.01 48.33 -0.84
N PRO A 100 -41.03 49.04 -1.40
CA PRO A 100 -40.80 50.02 -2.46
C PRO A 100 -39.84 51.15 -2.09
N TYR A 101 -39.74 51.48 -0.80
CA TYR A 101 -38.84 52.52 -0.31
C TYR A 101 -37.58 51.93 0.35
N LEU A 102 -37.74 50.81 1.06
CA LEU A 102 -36.64 50.14 1.77
C LEU A 102 -35.59 49.59 0.79
N MET A 103 -36.03 48.84 -0.23
CA MET A 103 -35.11 48.11 -1.12
C MET A 103 -34.18 49.03 -1.92
N PRO A 104 -34.67 50.10 -2.59
CA PRO A 104 -33.77 51.03 -3.27
C PRO A 104 -32.79 51.74 -2.32
N CYS A 105 -33.22 52.04 -1.10
CA CYS A 105 -32.37 52.69 -0.10
C CYS A 105 -31.23 51.77 0.37
N LEU A 106 -31.55 50.49 0.64
CA LEU A 106 -30.55 49.49 1.00
C LEU A 106 -29.61 49.17 -0.18
N ALA A 107 -30.14 49.09 -1.40
CA ALA A 107 -29.34 48.85 -2.60
C ALA A 107 -28.34 49.97 -2.83
N HIS A 108 -28.75 51.23 -2.68
CA HIS A 108 -27.84 52.36 -2.76
C HIS A 108 -26.77 52.31 -1.66
N ARG A 109 -27.15 51.95 -0.42
CA ARG A 109 -26.23 51.99 0.72
C ARG A 109 -25.24 50.82 0.76
N LEU A 110 -25.67 49.62 0.38
CA LEU A 110 -24.91 48.38 0.52
C LEU A 110 -24.50 47.74 -0.82
N GLY A 111 -25.23 48.02 -1.90
CA GLY A 111 -25.03 47.41 -3.22
C GLY A 111 -24.12 48.19 -4.17
N GLU A 112 -23.77 49.44 -3.83
CA GLU A 112 -22.87 50.27 -4.65
C GLU A 112 -21.41 49.80 -4.59
N LYS A 113 -20.60 50.26 -5.56
CA LYS A 113 -19.17 49.94 -5.60
C LYS A 113 -18.43 50.56 -4.42
N GLU A 114 -18.77 51.80 -4.08
CA GLU A 114 -18.21 52.51 -2.93
C GLU A 114 -18.92 52.10 -1.64
N LEU A 115 -18.14 51.90 -0.58
CA LEU A 115 -18.65 51.49 0.73
C LEU A 115 -19.21 52.73 1.45
N LEU A 116 -20.53 52.91 1.40
CA LEU A 116 -21.20 54.10 1.95
C LEU A 116 -21.45 54.01 3.47
N GLU A 117 -21.59 52.81 4.04
CA GLU A 117 -21.66 52.61 5.49
C GLU A 117 -20.29 52.15 6.04
N PRO A 118 -19.51 53.05 6.67
CA PRO A 118 -18.19 52.71 7.18
C PRO A 118 -18.22 51.77 8.39
N ALA A 119 -19.26 51.85 9.24
CA ALA A 119 -19.33 51.08 10.48
C ALA A 119 -19.74 49.64 10.21
N GLU A 120 -18.85 48.69 10.53
CA GLU A 120 -19.07 47.26 10.27
C GLU A 120 -20.26 46.67 11.01
N GLU A 121 -20.50 47.10 12.25
CA GLU A 121 -21.66 46.70 13.06
C GLU A 121 -22.99 47.20 12.44
N LEU A 122 -22.98 48.38 11.82
CA LEU A 122 -24.17 48.91 11.13
C LEU A 122 -24.40 48.23 9.78
N ARG A 123 -23.34 47.84 9.08
CA ARG A 123 -23.47 46.98 7.89
C ARG A 123 -24.09 45.65 8.28
N LEU A 124 -23.64 45.03 9.37
CA LEU A 124 -24.22 43.78 9.89
C LEU A 124 -25.69 43.99 10.23
N ALA A 125 -26.03 44.99 11.05
CA ALA A 125 -27.41 45.26 11.44
C ALA A 125 -28.34 45.52 10.24
N ALA A 126 -27.83 46.16 9.18
CA ALA A 126 -28.59 46.39 7.96
C ALA A 126 -28.81 45.09 7.15
N VAL A 127 -27.84 44.17 7.14
CA VAL A 127 -28.00 42.84 6.50
C VAL A 127 -28.88 41.91 7.34
N GLU A 128 -28.83 41.99 8.66
CA GLU A 128 -29.77 41.29 9.56
C GLU A 128 -31.22 41.80 9.33
N MET A 129 -31.39 43.11 9.17
CA MET A 129 -32.68 43.71 8.78
C MET A 129 -33.15 43.21 7.41
N LEU A 130 -32.24 43.10 6.44
CA LEU A 130 -32.54 42.55 5.12
C LEU A 130 -32.96 41.07 5.21
N THR A 131 -32.26 40.29 6.03
CA THR A 131 -32.58 38.87 6.26
C THR A 131 -33.94 38.72 6.91
N LEU A 132 -34.26 39.54 7.92
CA LEU A 132 -35.60 39.58 8.50
C LEU A 132 -36.66 39.94 7.45
N ALA A 133 -36.40 40.93 6.59
CA ALA A 133 -37.31 41.28 5.51
C ALA A 133 -37.54 40.11 4.55
N VAL A 134 -36.52 39.30 4.26
CA VAL A 134 -36.66 38.05 3.49
C VAL A 134 -37.57 37.06 4.22
N GLU A 135 -37.33 36.82 5.50
CA GLU A 135 -38.09 35.88 6.32
C GLU A 135 -39.58 36.25 6.41
N VAL A 136 -39.91 37.54 6.57
CA VAL A 136 -41.31 37.99 6.79
C VAL A 136 -42.05 38.39 5.51
N CYS A 137 -41.36 38.90 4.47
CA CYS A 137 -42.01 39.32 3.22
C CYS A 137 -42.02 38.20 2.16
N GLY A 138 -41.11 37.24 2.22
CA GLY A 138 -41.04 36.09 1.32
C GLY A 138 -41.14 36.45 -0.17
N LYS A 139 -42.15 35.92 -0.86
CA LYS A 139 -42.34 36.09 -2.32
C LYS A 139 -42.54 37.55 -2.76
N HIS A 140 -42.94 38.45 -1.85
CA HIS A 140 -43.12 39.87 -2.15
C HIS A 140 -41.80 40.59 -2.50
N LEU A 141 -40.64 39.96 -2.25
CA LEU A 141 -39.34 40.48 -2.67
C LEU A 141 -38.98 40.19 -4.13
N ALA A 142 -39.75 39.36 -4.85
CA ALA A 142 -39.46 39.02 -6.25
C ALA A 142 -39.29 40.25 -7.18
N PRO A 143 -40.09 41.34 -7.06
CA PRO A 143 -39.90 42.55 -7.85
C PRO A 143 -38.57 43.29 -7.61
N TYR A 144 -37.91 43.02 -6.49
CA TYR A 144 -36.65 43.66 -6.06
C TYR A 144 -35.44 42.74 -6.23
N LEU A 145 -35.53 41.75 -7.13
CA LEU A 145 -34.48 40.77 -7.38
C LEU A 145 -33.14 41.45 -7.67
N THR A 146 -33.13 42.47 -8.53
CA THR A 146 -31.92 43.17 -8.95
C THR A 146 -31.25 43.88 -7.77
N GLU A 147 -32.02 44.60 -6.96
CA GLU A 147 -31.56 45.26 -5.74
C GLU A 147 -30.98 44.26 -4.74
N MET A 148 -31.69 43.14 -4.51
CA MET A 148 -31.22 42.04 -3.65
C MET A 148 -29.89 41.48 -4.12
N MET A 149 -29.76 41.19 -5.43
CA MET A 149 -28.51 40.64 -5.99
C MET A 149 -27.36 41.63 -5.83
N HIS A 150 -27.56 42.91 -6.13
CA HIS A 150 -26.51 43.92 -5.96
C HIS A 150 -26.03 44.02 -4.50
N ILE A 151 -26.95 44.04 -3.53
CA ILE A 151 -26.58 44.05 -2.10
C ILE A 151 -25.78 42.80 -1.74
N LEU A 152 -26.25 41.62 -2.13
CA LEU A 152 -25.61 40.34 -1.78
C LEU A 152 -24.24 40.18 -2.44
N GLN A 153 -24.06 40.62 -3.70
CA GLN A 153 -22.77 40.59 -4.40
C GLN A 153 -21.67 41.36 -3.67
N ARG A 154 -22.02 42.47 -2.99
CA ARG A 154 -21.08 43.29 -2.22
C ARG A 154 -20.87 42.75 -0.82
N THR A 155 -21.94 42.36 -0.14
CA THR A 155 -21.90 42.00 1.29
C THR A 155 -21.38 40.57 1.53
N VAL A 156 -21.52 39.64 0.58
CA VAL A 156 -20.90 38.29 0.68
C VAL A 156 -19.36 38.35 0.76
N VAL A 157 -18.75 39.40 0.23
CA VAL A 157 -17.29 39.62 0.26
C VAL A 157 -16.88 40.76 1.20
N ASP A 158 -17.76 41.16 2.12
CA ASP A 158 -17.51 42.26 3.06
C ASP A 158 -16.22 42.05 3.86
N PRO A 159 -15.45 43.11 4.20
CA PRO A 159 -14.29 42.96 5.08
C PRO A 159 -14.61 42.33 6.44
N PHE A 160 -15.82 42.54 6.97
CA PHE A 160 -16.24 42.05 8.27
C PHE A 160 -16.82 40.63 8.18
N PRO A 161 -16.25 39.64 8.89
CA PRO A 161 -16.66 38.23 8.79
C PRO A 161 -18.15 37.98 9.08
N ASP A 162 -18.74 38.73 10.01
CA ASP A 162 -20.12 38.51 10.43
C ASP A 162 -21.12 38.99 9.39
N VAL A 163 -20.81 40.08 8.67
CA VAL A 163 -21.58 40.49 7.49
C VAL A 163 -21.56 39.38 6.45
N ARG A 164 -20.41 38.76 6.17
CA ARG A 164 -20.36 37.64 5.21
C ARG A 164 -21.26 36.48 5.62
N ARG A 165 -21.26 36.11 6.91
CA ARG A 165 -22.08 35.02 7.43
C ARG A 165 -23.56 35.33 7.28
N GLU A 166 -23.98 36.53 7.67
CA GLU A 166 -25.38 36.94 7.56
C GLU A 166 -25.80 37.10 6.09
N SER A 167 -24.94 37.63 5.21
CA SER A 167 -25.21 37.68 3.77
C SER A 167 -25.36 36.30 3.14
N CYS A 168 -24.57 35.32 3.57
CA CYS A 168 -24.73 33.93 3.13
C CYS A 168 -26.07 33.36 3.61
N LYS A 169 -26.46 33.60 4.87
CA LYS A 169 -27.78 33.21 5.40
C LYS A 169 -28.91 33.87 4.58
N CYS A 170 -28.86 35.19 4.41
CA CYS A 170 -29.81 35.96 3.61
C CYS A 170 -29.91 35.42 2.17
N THR A 171 -28.80 35.03 1.56
CA THR A 171 -28.75 34.45 0.20
C THR A 171 -29.52 33.13 0.14
N ILE A 172 -29.32 32.25 1.13
CA ILE A 172 -30.01 30.96 1.22
C ILE A 172 -31.52 31.17 1.37
N ASP A 173 -31.92 32.04 2.30
CA ASP A 173 -33.33 32.28 2.60
C ASP A 173 -34.03 32.93 1.39
N PHE A 174 -33.37 33.90 0.75
CA PHE A 174 -33.91 34.57 -0.42
C PHE A 174 -34.08 33.62 -1.61
N ALA A 175 -33.09 32.75 -1.88
CA ALA A 175 -33.17 31.74 -2.92
C ALA A 175 -34.38 30.80 -2.73
N LYS A 176 -34.65 30.41 -1.47
CA LYS A 176 -35.81 29.57 -1.11
C LYS A 176 -37.15 30.31 -1.19
N CYS A 177 -37.17 31.61 -0.91
CA CYS A 177 -38.39 32.42 -0.95
C CYS A 177 -38.86 32.73 -2.38
N VAL A 178 -37.95 32.93 -3.34
CA VAL A 178 -38.28 33.32 -4.73
C VAL A 178 -37.70 32.37 -5.80
N PRO A 179 -37.91 31.05 -5.71
CA PRO A 179 -37.26 30.07 -6.58
C PRO A 179 -37.60 30.26 -8.07
N GLU A 180 -38.79 30.76 -8.39
CA GLU A 180 -39.24 31.02 -9.76
C GLU A 180 -38.47 32.16 -10.45
N HIS A 181 -37.87 33.08 -9.70
CA HIS A 181 -37.20 34.27 -10.25
C HIS A 181 -35.70 34.27 -9.99
N PHE A 182 -35.26 33.65 -8.89
CA PHE A 182 -33.86 33.66 -8.44
C PHE A 182 -32.87 33.23 -9.54
N HIS A 183 -33.23 32.19 -10.32
CA HIS A 183 -32.40 31.66 -11.39
C HIS A 183 -32.01 32.70 -12.47
N MET A 184 -32.75 33.80 -12.61
CA MET A 184 -32.47 34.85 -13.61
C MET A 184 -31.15 35.59 -13.34
N GLN A 185 -30.71 35.66 -12.07
CA GLN A 185 -29.51 36.40 -11.68
C GLN A 185 -28.59 35.65 -10.69
N ALA A 186 -28.93 34.41 -10.33
CA ALA A 186 -28.17 33.58 -9.37
C ALA A 186 -26.67 33.45 -9.67
N GLU A 187 -26.30 33.33 -10.95
CA GLU A 187 -24.91 33.19 -11.42
C GLU A 187 -24.01 34.35 -10.93
N SER A 188 -24.59 35.53 -10.77
CA SER A 188 -23.89 36.74 -10.34
C SER A 188 -23.29 36.64 -8.92
N LEU A 189 -23.75 35.69 -8.11
CA LEU A 189 -23.27 35.40 -6.74
C LEU A 189 -22.17 34.34 -6.68
N VAL A 190 -21.96 33.56 -7.75
CA VAL A 190 -20.99 32.45 -7.75
C VAL A 190 -19.58 32.96 -7.46
N LYS A 191 -19.12 33.97 -8.21
CA LYS A 191 -17.77 34.53 -8.03
C LYS A 191 -17.55 35.12 -6.62
N PRO A 192 -18.44 35.98 -6.08
CA PRO A 192 -18.35 36.42 -4.69
C PRO A 192 -18.26 35.27 -3.67
N LEU A 193 -19.07 34.22 -3.84
CA LEU A 193 -19.06 33.06 -2.94
C LEU A 193 -17.75 32.26 -3.03
N MET A 194 -17.20 32.08 -4.24
CA MET A 194 -15.91 31.40 -4.42
C MET A 194 -14.72 32.19 -3.86
N GLN A 195 -14.85 33.51 -3.67
CA GLN A 195 -13.87 34.29 -2.92
C GLN A 195 -14.02 34.05 -1.41
N THR A 196 -15.25 33.93 -0.91
CA THR A 196 -15.54 33.78 0.52
C THR A 196 -15.36 32.34 1.02
N ILE A 197 -15.47 31.32 0.17
CA ILE A 197 -15.27 29.91 0.54
C ILE A 197 -13.85 29.58 1.01
N SER A 198 -12.87 30.43 0.68
CA SER A 198 -11.47 30.31 1.10
C SER A 198 -11.09 31.23 2.26
N HIS A 199 -12.09 31.77 2.98
CA HIS A 199 -11.86 32.65 4.12
C HIS A 199 -11.12 31.94 5.28
N GLN A 200 -10.35 32.70 6.05
CA GLN A 200 -9.55 32.17 7.17
C GLN A 200 -10.41 31.50 8.27
N HIS A 201 -11.58 32.07 8.57
CA HIS A 201 -12.49 31.56 9.60
C HIS A 201 -13.41 30.47 9.06
N HIS A 202 -13.33 29.28 9.66
CA HIS A 202 -14.11 28.12 9.23
C HIS A 202 -15.64 28.37 9.22
N ARG A 203 -16.19 29.16 10.17
CA ARG A 203 -17.62 29.51 10.21
C ARG A 203 -18.08 30.26 8.96
N VAL A 204 -17.23 31.15 8.43
CA VAL A 204 -17.50 31.87 7.18
C VAL A 204 -17.46 30.91 5.99
N ARG A 205 -16.48 29.99 5.95
CA ARG A 205 -16.40 28.96 4.91
C ARG A 205 -17.64 28.06 4.90
N VAL A 206 -18.12 27.63 6.07
CA VAL A 206 -19.36 26.85 6.21
C VAL A 206 -20.55 27.61 5.63
N SER A 207 -20.75 28.87 6.03
CA SER A 207 -21.84 29.70 5.51
C SER A 207 -21.74 29.89 3.99
N ALA A 208 -20.53 30.10 3.45
CA ALA A 208 -20.31 30.21 2.01
C ALA A 208 -20.65 28.92 1.26
N ILE A 209 -20.24 27.76 1.77
CA ILE A 209 -20.58 26.45 1.18
C ILE A 209 -22.09 26.25 1.13
N GLN A 210 -22.78 26.53 2.23
CA GLN A 210 -24.25 26.41 2.30
C GLN A 210 -24.94 27.38 1.34
N ALA A 211 -24.46 28.62 1.23
CA ALA A 211 -24.98 29.60 0.29
C ALA A 211 -24.71 29.21 -1.17
N THR A 212 -23.52 28.70 -1.48
CA THR A 212 -23.22 28.10 -2.79
C THR A 212 -24.18 26.96 -3.10
N GLY A 213 -24.46 26.09 -2.12
CA GLY A 213 -25.47 25.04 -2.21
C GLY A 213 -26.81 25.56 -2.70
N ALA A 214 -27.37 26.55 -2.01
CA ALA A 214 -28.65 27.17 -2.37
C ALA A 214 -28.61 27.90 -3.71
N VAL A 215 -27.52 28.61 -4.02
CA VAL A 215 -27.37 29.36 -5.28
C VAL A 215 -27.40 28.44 -6.49
N ILE A 216 -26.71 27.31 -6.43
CA ILE A 216 -26.71 26.33 -7.51
C ILE A 216 -28.06 25.59 -7.59
N GLN A 217 -28.60 25.18 -6.44
CA GLN A 217 -29.86 24.44 -6.33
C GLN A 217 -31.06 25.20 -6.92
N HIS A 218 -31.13 26.52 -6.67
CA HIS A 218 -32.18 27.39 -7.17
C HIS A 218 -31.77 28.23 -8.41
N GLY A 219 -30.56 28.01 -8.91
CA GLY A 219 -30.02 28.65 -10.10
C GLY A 219 -30.39 27.93 -11.40
N THR A 220 -29.64 28.21 -12.46
CA THR A 220 -29.78 27.49 -13.74
C THR A 220 -29.01 26.16 -13.77
N GLY A 221 -28.20 25.86 -12.75
CA GLY A 221 -27.32 24.68 -12.69
C GLY A 221 -26.05 24.77 -13.55
N LYS A 222 -25.93 25.77 -14.43
CA LYS A 222 -24.80 25.87 -15.38
C LYS A 222 -23.43 26.05 -14.71
N ASN A 223 -23.40 26.70 -13.55
CA ASN A 223 -22.17 27.02 -12.83
C ASN A 223 -21.72 25.93 -11.85
N VAL A 224 -22.28 24.71 -11.93
CA VAL A 224 -21.81 23.57 -11.11
C VAL A 224 -20.30 23.36 -11.31
N ASP A 225 -19.82 23.40 -12.55
CA ASP A 225 -18.40 23.20 -12.85
C ASP A 225 -17.48 24.29 -12.28
N ASP A 226 -17.99 25.52 -12.15
CA ASP A 226 -17.23 26.63 -11.57
C ASP A 226 -17.02 26.48 -10.06
N VAL A 227 -17.88 25.71 -9.37
CA VAL A 227 -17.84 25.56 -7.91
C VAL A 227 -17.24 24.23 -7.44
N LEU A 228 -17.24 23.20 -8.28
CA LEU A 228 -16.81 21.84 -7.91
C LEU A 228 -15.36 21.78 -7.43
N SER A 229 -14.43 22.46 -8.10
CA SER A 229 -13.02 22.46 -7.72
C SER A 229 -12.81 23.06 -6.32
N HIS A 230 -13.56 24.11 -5.98
CA HIS A 230 -13.52 24.73 -4.66
C HIS A 230 -14.12 23.82 -3.58
N LEU A 231 -15.21 23.10 -3.87
CA LEU A 231 -15.77 22.12 -2.94
C LEU A 231 -14.85 20.92 -2.73
N ALA A 232 -14.22 20.42 -3.80
CA ALA A 232 -13.23 19.35 -3.71
C ALA A 232 -12.06 19.74 -2.80
N GLN A 233 -11.53 20.96 -2.93
CA GLN A 233 -10.50 21.49 -2.03
C GLN A 233 -10.96 21.56 -0.57
N ARG A 234 -12.26 21.70 -0.31
CA ARG A 234 -12.83 21.75 1.04
C ARG A 234 -13.08 20.37 1.66
N LEU A 235 -12.93 19.28 0.90
CA LEU A 235 -12.87 17.92 1.46
C LEU A 235 -11.59 17.69 2.28
N PHE A 236 -10.56 18.52 2.09
CA PHE A 236 -9.29 18.47 2.82
C PHE A 236 -9.18 19.58 3.87
N ASP A 237 -10.28 20.27 4.19
CA ASP A 237 -10.26 21.36 5.17
C ASP A 237 -9.98 20.82 6.58
N ASP A 238 -9.10 21.49 7.33
CA ASP A 238 -8.76 21.13 8.71
C ASP A 238 -9.99 21.11 9.63
N SER A 239 -11.00 21.93 9.35
CA SER A 239 -12.22 21.99 10.14
C SER A 239 -13.22 20.91 9.71
N PRO A 240 -13.58 19.98 10.60
CA PRO A 240 -14.62 18.98 10.31
C PRO A 240 -15.95 19.60 9.89
N GLN A 241 -16.31 20.75 10.45
CA GLN A 241 -17.57 21.44 10.14
C GLN A 241 -17.62 21.90 8.68
N VAL A 242 -16.47 22.25 8.10
CA VAL A 242 -16.38 22.63 6.68
C VAL A 242 -16.57 21.39 5.80
N ARG A 243 -15.87 20.30 6.09
CA ARG A 243 -16.02 19.03 5.36
C ARG A 243 -17.46 18.48 5.44
N LYS A 244 -18.07 18.57 6.62
CA LYS A 244 -19.49 18.23 6.86
C LYS A 244 -20.43 19.07 6.00
N ALA A 245 -20.18 20.38 5.89
CA ALA A 245 -20.98 21.26 5.04
C ALA A 245 -20.89 20.89 3.55
N VAL A 246 -19.71 20.50 3.07
CA VAL A 246 -19.55 19.99 1.69
C VAL A 246 -20.38 18.73 1.48
N ALA A 247 -20.26 17.74 2.38
CA ALA A 247 -21.03 16.50 2.29
C ALA A 247 -22.55 16.75 2.26
N ALA A 248 -23.04 17.64 3.14
CA ALA A 248 -24.45 18.01 3.18
C ALA A 248 -24.93 18.68 1.88
N VAL A 249 -24.18 19.65 1.35
CA VAL A 249 -24.55 20.36 0.12
C VAL A 249 -24.50 19.44 -1.10
N VAL A 250 -23.46 18.61 -1.24
CA VAL A 250 -23.34 17.68 -2.36
C VAL A 250 -24.43 16.60 -2.28
N GLY A 251 -24.75 16.09 -1.09
CA GLY A 251 -25.86 15.17 -0.91
C GLY A 251 -27.21 15.80 -1.26
N ASP A 252 -27.45 17.05 -0.86
CA ASP A 252 -28.66 17.78 -1.23
C ASP A 252 -28.79 17.96 -2.75
N TRP A 253 -27.69 18.28 -3.45
CA TRP A 253 -27.70 18.34 -4.91
C TRP A 253 -27.97 16.98 -5.56
N LEU A 254 -27.41 15.90 -5.02
CA LEU A 254 -27.67 14.53 -5.49
C LEU A 254 -29.11 14.06 -5.26
N LEU A 255 -29.86 14.68 -4.34
CA LEU A 255 -31.27 14.37 -4.09
C LEU A 255 -32.20 15.29 -4.87
N HIS A 256 -31.94 16.59 -4.82
CA HIS A 256 -32.96 17.60 -5.13
C HIS A 256 -32.62 18.48 -6.34
N MET A 257 -31.37 18.50 -6.83
CA MET A 257 -31.04 19.37 -7.97
C MET A 257 -31.80 18.91 -9.23
N ARG A 258 -32.34 19.88 -9.99
CA ARG A 258 -33.25 19.63 -11.11
C ARG A 258 -32.61 18.77 -12.22
N ASP A 259 -31.37 19.07 -12.60
CA ASP A 259 -30.60 18.34 -13.63
C ASP A 259 -29.46 17.52 -12.99
N ARG A 260 -29.70 16.92 -11.83
CA ARG A 260 -28.67 16.17 -11.08
C ARG A 260 -28.03 15.02 -11.87
N TYR A 261 -28.79 14.38 -12.77
CA TYR A 261 -28.33 13.22 -13.55
C TYR A 261 -27.11 13.56 -14.42
N SER A 262 -27.09 14.76 -15.00
CA SER A 262 -25.98 15.27 -15.80
C SER A 262 -24.67 15.41 -15.00
N TYR A 263 -24.77 15.58 -13.68
CA TYR A 263 -23.63 15.85 -12.80
C TYR A 263 -23.27 14.70 -11.85
N PHE A 264 -23.95 13.55 -11.91
CA PHE A 264 -23.67 12.40 -11.04
C PHE A 264 -22.20 11.99 -11.04
N HIS A 265 -21.57 11.82 -12.20
CA HIS A 265 -20.14 11.51 -12.31
C HIS A 265 -19.19 12.51 -11.61
N LYS A 266 -19.63 13.74 -11.35
CA LYS A 266 -18.84 14.78 -10.65
C LYS A 266 -19.19 14.88 -9.17
N LEU A 267 -20.46 14.64 -8.81
CA LEU A 267 -20.96 14.78 -7.43
C LEU A 267 -20.75 13.52 -6.58
N ILE A 268 -20.92 12.34 -7.18
CA ILE A 268 -20.70 11.04 -6.51
C ILE A 268 -19.32 10.97 -5.82
N PRO A 269 -18.18 11.25 -6.50
CA PRO A 269 -16.87 11.14 -5.86
C PRO A 269 -16.70 12.11 -4.68
N LEU A 270 -17.33 13.30 -4.73
CA LEU A 270 -17.27 14.26 -3.63
C LEU A 270 -18.00 13.76 -2.37
N LEU A 271 -19.19 13.15 -2.53
CA LEU A 271 -19.93 12.60 -1.40
C LEU A 271 -19.27 11.33 -0.84
N LEU A 272 -18.88 10.41 -1.73
CA LEU A 272 -18.29 9.12 -1.35
C LEU A 272 -16.92 9.27 -0.68
N SER A 273 -16.17 10.32 -0.99
CA SER A 273 -14.92 10.64 -0.27
C SER A 273 -15.16 10.88 1.23
N GLY A 274 -16.35 11.32 1.63
CA GLY A 274 -16.71 11.53 3.03
C GLY A 274 -17.00 10.24 3.83
N ILE A 275 -17.22 9.10 3.16
CA ILE A 275 -17.47 7.81 3.84
C ILE A 275 -16.25 7.35 4.64
N ASN A 276 -15.05 7.73 4.20
CA ASN A 276 -13.79 7.42 4.89
C ASN A 276 -13.25 8.62 5.69
N ASP A 277 -14.08 9.60 6.04
CA ASP A 277 -13.63 10.72 6.88
C ASP A 277 -13.20 10.24 8.27
N GLU A 278 -12.20 10.88 8.86
CA GLU A 278 -11.72 10.56 10.21
C GLU A 278 -12.81 10.79 11.28
N ILE A 279 -13.72 11.75 11.04
CA ILE A 279 -14.79 12.11 11.97
C ILE A 279 -16.03 11.24 11.74
N PRO A 280 -16.49 10.45 12.74
CA PRO A 280 -17.63 9.54 12.58
C PRO A 280 -18.92 10.21 12.14
N GLU A 281 -19.19 11.43 12.61
CA GLU A 281 -20.38 12.20 12.24
C GLU A 281 -20.44 12.47 10.72
N ILE A 282 -19.30 12.72 10.08
CA ILE A 282 -19.21 12.97 8.64
C ILE A 282 -19.41 11.66 7.88
N ARG A 283 -18.77 10.56 8.32
CA ARG A 283 -18.96 9.24 7.72
C ARG A 283 -20.43 8.83 7.70
N LEU A 284 -21.10 8.96 8.86
CA LEU A 284 -22.51 8.60 9.01
C LEU A 284 -23.41 9.49 8.16
N LEU A 285 -23.16 10.81 8.13
CA LEU A 285 -23.91 11.73 7.27
C LEU A 285 -23.76 11.38 5.78
N SER A 286 -22.52 11.17 5.31
CA SER A 286 -22.24 10.79 3.92
C SER A 286 -22.89 9.46 3.55
N ALA A 287 -22.82 8.46 4.43
CA ALA A 287 -23.43 7.15 4.20
C ALA A 287 -24.96 7.22 4.16
N ASP A 288 -25.58 7.97 5.07
CA ASP A 288 -27.03 8.15 5.11
C ASP A 288 -27.55 8.92 3.87
N LEU A 289 -26.92 10.03 3.52
CA LEU A 289 -27.24 10.78 2.30
C LEU A 289 -27.07 9.90 1.06
N TRP A 290 -25.99 9.11 0.98
CA TRP A 290 -25.77 8.22 -0.15
C TRP A 290 -26.83 7.12 -0.27
N LYS A 291 -27.27 6.56 0.86
CA LYS A 291 -28.38 5.60 0.92
C LYS A 291 -29.70 6.23 0.44
N GLN A 292 -29.99 7.45 0.86
CA GLN A 292 -31.17 8.19 0.39
C GLN A 292 -31.10 8.46 -1.12
N VAL A 293 -29.94 8.86 -1.64
CA VAL A 293 -29.71 9.10 -3.07
C VAL A 293 -29.96 7.83 -3.89
N GLY A 294 -29.42 6.69 -3.44
CA GLY A 294 -29.67 5.39 -4.07
C GLY A 294 -31.15 5.01 -4.07
N ALA A 295 -31.83 5.13 -2.93
CA ALA A 295 -33.25 4.80 -2.81
C ALA A 295 -34.15 5.71 -3.67
N GLN A 296 -33.81 6.99 -3.77
CA GLN A 296 -34.52 7.92 -4.65
C GLN A 296 -34.32 7.55 -6.12
N TRP A 297 -33.08 7.25 -6.51
CA TRP A 297 -32.78 6.83 -7.89
C TRP A 297 -33.49 5.51 -8.25
N GLU A 298 -33.53 4.52 -7.35
CA GLU A 298 -34.29 3.28 -7.55
C GLU A 298 -35.76 3.57 -7.84
N LYS A 299 -36.39 4.41 -7.01
CA LYS A 299 -37.80 4.79 -7.18
C LYS A 299 -38.07 5.51 -8.50
N GLU A 300 -37.13 6.32 -8.97
CA GLU A 300 -37.26 7.07 -10.22
C GLU A 300 -37.05 6.21 -11.48
N ASN A 301 -36.36 5.07 -11.34
CA ASN A 301 -35.95 4.22 -12.46
C ASN A 301 -36.49 2.78 -12.32
N GLU A 302 -37.54 2.56 -11.52
CA GLU A 302 -38.08 1.24 -11.16
C GLU A 302 -38.37 0.37 -12.40
N GLU A 303 -38.92 0.96 -13.46
CA GLU A 303 -39.22 0.25 -14.70
C GLU A 303 -37.97 -0.28 -15.41
N GLU A 304 -36.84 0.44 -15.34
CA GLU A 304 -35.58 0.03 -15.97
C GLU A 304 -34.86 -1.09 -15.21
N ILE A 305 -35.02 -1.14 -13.89
CA ILE A 305 -34.25 -2.04 -13.00
C ILE A 305 -35.09 -3.15 -12.37
N LYS A 306 -36.35 -3.32 -12.79
CA LYS A 306 -37.31 -4.26 -12.20
C LYS A 306 -36.74 -5.67 -12.01
N ASP A 307 -36.13 -6.23 -13.06
CA ASP A 307 -35.52 -7.57 -12.98
C ASP A 307 -34.38 -7.61 -11.94
N LYS A 308 -33.60 -6.53 -11.80
CA LYS A 308 -32.54 -6.45 -10.79
C LYS A 308 -33.11 -6.36 -9.37
N MET A 309 -34.22 -5.66 -9.19
CA MET A 309 -34.92 -5.57 -7.89
C MET A 309 -35.45 -6.92 -7.43
N ASP A 310 -35.91 -7.76 -8.36
CA ASP A 310 -36.46 -9.08 -8.02
C ASP A 310 -35.38 -10.12 -7.68
N PHE A 311 -34.16 -10.01 -8.25
CA PHE A 311 -33.15 -11.08 -8.19
C PHE A 311 -31.80 -10.71 -7.55
N LEU A 312 -31.44 -9.43 -7.38
CA LEU A 312 -30.07 -9.01 -7.00
C LEU A 312 -29.95 -8.30 -5.63
N LEU A 313 -30.92 -8.46 -4.74
CA LEU A 313 -30.92 -7.82 -3.41
C LEU A 313 -29.96 -8.48 -2.42
N THR A 314 -29.88 -9.82 -2.43
CA THR A 314 -29.03 -10.56 -1.49
C THR A 314 -27.56 -10.43 -1.85
N PRO A 315 -26.67 -10.13 -0.89
CA PRO A 315 -25.22 -10.16 -1.13
C PRO A 315 -24.77 -11.51 -1.68
N PRO A 316 -23.82 -11.53 -2.63
CA PRO A 316 -23.26 -12.78 -3.10
C PRO A 316 -22.55 -13.54 -1.96
N PRO A 317 -22.45 -14.88 -2.01
CA PRO A 317 -21.79 -15.67 -0.96
C PRO A 317 -20.32 -15.29 -0.71
N PHE A 318 -19.67 -14.70 -1.70
CA PHE A 318 -18.28 -14.25 -1.67
C PHE A 318 -18.12 -12.78 -1.25
N TYR A 319 -19.19 -12.10 -0.81
CA TYR A 319 -19.09 -10.72 -0.34
C TYR A 319 -18.19 -10.60 0.90
N PRO A 320 -17.36 -9.54 1.04
CA PRO A 320 -16.46 -9.40 2.18
C PRO A 320 -17.19 -9.46 3.54
N PRO A 321 -16.66 -10.22 4.52
CA PRO A 321 -17.31 -10.40 5.82
C PRO A 321 -17.32 -9.11 6.62
N GLY A 322 -18.46 -8.79 7.24
CA GLY A 322 -18.61 -7.59 8.09
C GLY A 322 -18.75 -6.27 7.32
N VAL A 323 -18.83 -6.31 5.98
CA VAL A 323 -19.05 -5.13 5.14
C VAL A 323 -20.51 -5.07 4.69
N GLU A 324 -21.19 -3.94 4.93
CA GLU A 324 -22.56 -3.73 4.45
C GLU A 324 -22.55 -3.53 2.93
N ARG A 325 -23.37 -4.31 2.23
CA ARG A 325 -23.51 -4.19 0.78
C ARG A 325 -24.32 -2.93 0.43
N PRO A 326 -23.81 -2.04 -0.45
CA PRO A 326 -24.57 -0.88 -0.90
C PRO A 326 -25.90 -1.25 -1.56
N GLY A 327 -26.92 -0.40 -1.38
CA GLY A 327 -28.23 -0.54 -2.02
C GLY A 327 -28.13 -0.58 -3.55
N LEU A 328 -29.15 -1.12 -4.22
CA LEU A 328 -29.11 -1.35 -5.67
C LEU A 328 -28.90 -0.04 -6.45
N GLY A 329 -29.60 1.04 -6.09
CA GLY A 329 -29.47 2.34 -6.73
C GLY A 329 -28.10 2.98 -6.52
N CYS A 330 -27.51 2.81 -5.34
CA CYS A 330 -26.14 3.23 -5.09
C CYS A 330 -25.17 2.52 -6.03
N ARG A 331 -25.34 1.20 -6.22
CA ARG A 331 -24.50 0.39 -7.13
C ARG A 331 -24.71 0.81 -8.59
N GLU A 332 -25.95 0.95 -9.05
CA GLU A 332 -26.27 1.39 -10.42
C GLU A 332 -25.73 2.79 -10.72
N LEU A 333 -25.80 3.72 -9.77
CA LEU A 333 -25.24 5.06 -9.92
C LEU A 333 -23.72 5.04 -10.11
N VAL A 334 -22.99 4.22 -9.34
CA VAL A 334 -21.53 4.08 -9.54
C VAL A 334 -21.24 3.40 -10.87
N LEU A 335 -21.91 2.28 -11.16
CA LEU A 335 -21.74 1.50 -12.39
C LEU A 335 -21.90 2.35 -13.64
N ARG A 336 -22.99 3.13 -13.74
CA ARG A 336 -23.27 3.97 -14.91
C ARG A 336 -22.24 5.09 -15.12
N ASN A 337 -21.52 5.47 -14.06
CA ASN A 337 -20.51 6.53 -14.10
C ASN A 337 -19.07 6.00 -14.05
N LEU A 338 -18.86 4.69 -13.88
CA LEU A 338 -17.56 4.08 -13.62
C LEU A 338 -16.53 4.38 -14.70
N GLY A 339 -16.94 4.38 -15.98
CA GLY A 339 -16.07 4.72 -17.11
C GLY A 339 -15.50 6.14 -17.10
N ARG A 340 -16.14 7.08 -16.39
CA ARG A 340 -15.60 8.44 -16.17
C ARG A 340 -14.84 8.54 -14.85
N LEU A 341 -15.26 7.78 -13.84
CA LEU A 341 -14.66 7.81 -12.51
C LEU A 341 -13.28 7.14 -12.48
N VAL A 342 -13.11 5.98 -13.12
CA VAL A 342 -11.83 5.23 -13.09
C VAL A 342 -10.66 6.04 -13.66
N PRO A 343 -10.77 6.70 -14.84
CA PRO A 343 -9.68 7.54 -15.34
C PRO A 343 -9.35 8.72 -14.43
N ALA A 344 -10.36 9.35 -13.82
CA ALA A 344 -10.15 10.48 -12.89
C ALA A 344 -9.44 10.02 -11.62
N VAL A 345 -9.88 8.90 -11.03
CA VAL A 345 -9.23 8.27 -9.87
C VAL A 345 -7.79 7.89 -10.19
N ALA A 346 -7.53 7.27 -11.34
CA ALA A 346 -6.19 6.91 -11.77
C ALA A 346 -5.26 8.14 -11.89
N HIS A 347 -5.79 9.27 -12.38
CA HIS A 347 -5.05 10.52 -12.45
C HIS A 347 -4.72 11.05 -11.04
N ASP A 348 -5.74 11.20 -10.18
CA ASP A 348 -5.59 11.77 -8.83
C ASP A 348 -4.75 10.88 -7.90
N MET A 349 -4.66 9.58 -8.17
CA MET A 349 -3.76 8.64 -7.46
C MET A 349 -2.28 8.91 -7.73
N THR A 350 -1.95 9.70 -8.74
CA THR A 350 -0.57 10.11 -9.06
C THR A 350 -0.33 11.59 -8.81
N ASP A 351 -1.25 12.27 -8.11
CA ASP A 351 -1.14 13.68 -7.78
C ASP A 351 0.05 13.98 -6.86
N TRP A 352 0.66 15.15 -7.02
CA TRP A 352 1.81 15.56 -6.22
C TRP A 352 1.47 15.75 -4.73
N LEU A 353 0.20 16.02 -4.38
CA LEU A 353 -0.29 16.15 -3.01
C LEU A 353 -0.59 14.78 -2.39
N VAL A 354 0.13 14.46 -1.31
CA VAL A 354 -0.10 13.24 -0.50
C VAL A 354 -1.56 13.08 -0.04
N PRO A 355 -2.22 14.12 0.53
CA PRO A 355 -3.60 13.97 0.99
C PRO A 355 -4.55 13.55 -0.14
N THR A 356 -4.37 14.10 -1.34
CA THR A 356 -5.15 13.75 -2.53
C THR A 356 -4.99 12.28 -2.85
N ARG A 357 -3.75 11.78 -2.97
CA ARG A 357 -3.49 10.36 -3.27
C ARG A 357 -4.09 9.42 -2.23
N VAL A 358 -3.96 9.75 -0.94
CA VAL A 358 -4.55 8.95 0.16
C VAL A 358 -6.07 8.91 0.04
N ARG A 359 -6.75 10.05 -0.07
CA ARG A 359 -8.22 10.08 -0.20
C ARG A 359 -8.72 9.38 -1.46
N THR A 360 -8.03 9.56 -2.58
CA THR A 360 -8.40 8.92 -3.84
C THR A 360 -8.21 7.40 -3.78
N SER A 361 -7.15 6.90 -3.14
CA SER A 361 -6.95 5.45 -2.94
C SER A 361 -8.06 4.83 -2.05
N GLN A 362 -8.55 5.56 -1.06
CA GLN A 362 -9.70 5.16 -0.24
C GLN A 362 -11.00 5.15 -1.07
N LEU A 363 -11.22 6.18 -1.88
CA LEU A 363 -12.38 6.28 -2.78
C LEU A 363 -12.41 5.11 -3.77
N LEU A 364 -11.27 4.67 -4.30
CA LEU A 364 -11.21 3.51 -5.20
C LEU A 364 -11.82 2.26 -4.56
N SER A 365 -11.48 1.96 -3.30
CA SER A 365 -12.06 0.82 -2.58
C SER A 365 -13.58 0.93 -2.44
N VAL A 366 -14.08 2.14 -2.15
CA VAL A 366 -15.53 2.41 -2.09
C VAL A 366 -16.16 2.16 -3.46
N LEU A 367 -15.59 2.68 -4.54
CA LEU A 367 -16.12 2.51 -5.88
C LEU A 367 -16.17 1.05 -6.31
N LEU A 368 -15.12 0.26 -6.03
CA LEU A 368 -15.09 -1.17 -6.36
C LEU A 368 -16.12 -1.98 -5.57
N LEU A 369 -16.38 -1.62 -4.31
CA LEU A 369 -17.43 -2.23 -3.51
C LEU A 369 -18.84 -2.01 -4.10
N HIS A 370 -19.04 -0.90 -4.81
CA HIS A 370 -20.28 -0.58 -5.50
C HIS A 370 -20.35 -1.17 -6.90
N ALA A 371 -19.21 -1.21 -7.60
CA ALA A 371 -19.12 -1.70 -8.98
C ALA A 371 -19.23 -3.22 -9.08
N GLU A 372 -18.79 -3.96 -8.05
CA GLU A 372 -18.81 -5.42 -8.03
C GLU A 372 -18.17 -6.00 -9.32
N ASP A 373 -18.84 -6.94 -9.99
CA ASP A 373 -18.37 -7.63 -11.19
C ASP A 373 -18.27 -6.71 -12.41
N HIS A 374 -18.94 -5.56 -12.42
CA HIS A 374 -18.83 -4.56 -13.48
C HIS A 374 -17.43 -3.92 -13.57
N SER A 375 -16.62 -4.06 -12.52
CA SER A 375 -15.19 -3.71 -12.53
C SER A 375 -14.42 -4.42 -13.66
N THR A 376 -14.91 -5.58 -14.14
CA THR A 376 -14.31 -6.37 -15.23
C THR A 376 -14.07 -5.54 -16.49
N GLN A 377 -14.98 -4.63 -16.85
CA GLN A 377 -14.87 -3.81 -18.07
C GLN A 377 -13.76 -2.74 -17.99
N HIS A 378 -13.35 -2.40 -16.77
CA HIS A 378 -12.34 -1.37 -16.49
C HIS A 378 -11.03 -1.97 -15.95
N LEU A 379 -10.85 -3.29 -16.08
CA LEU A 379 -9.75 -3.99 -15.43
C LEU A 379 -8.37 -3.46 -15.86
N GLN A 380 -8.15 -3.19 -17.14
CA GLN A 380 -6.85 -2.70 -17.62
C GLN A 380 -6.44 -1.34 -17.02
N PRO A 381 -7.26 -0.28 -17.07
CA PRO A 381 -6.92 0.98 -16.40
C PRO A 381 -6.85 0.86 -14.87
N LEU A 382 -7.67 0.00 -14.25
CA LEU A 382 -7.59 -0.27 -12.82
C LEU A 382 -6.25 -0.90 -12.43
N LEU A 383 -5.81 -1.93 -13.14
CA LEU A 383 -4.51 -2.58 -12.91
C LEU A 383 -3.35 -1.59 -13.10
N ALA A 384 -3.39 -0.76 -14.15
CA ALA A 384 -2.38 0.28 -14.37
C ALA A 384 -2.30 1.28 -13.20
N ALA A 385 -3.45 1.74 -12.69
CA ALA A 385 -3.52 2.61 -11.51
C ALA A 385 -2.97 1.94 -10.25
N LEU A 386 -3.32 0.67 -10.03
CA LEU A 386 -2.84 -0.12 -8.89
C LEU A 386 -1.32 -0.34 -8.93
N TYR A 387 -0.75 -0.65 -10.10
CA TYR A 387 0.71 -0.81 -10.24
C TYR A 387 1.45 0.49 -9.92
N SER A 388 0.96 1.62 -10.43
CA SER A 388 1.53 2.93 -10.13
C SER A 388 1.47 3.22 -8.63
N ALA A 389 0.35 2.93 -7.99
CA ALA A 389 0.17 3.19 -6.56
C ALA A 389 1.01 2.28 -5.65
N CYS A 390 1.33 1.07 -6.10
CA CYS A 390 2.24 0.17 -5.37
C CYS A 390 3.69 0.67 -5.33
N THR A 391 4.03 1.71 -6.10
CA THR A 391 5.34 2.39 -6.02
C THR A 391 5.33 3.62 -5.11
N ASP A 392 4.20 3.97 -4.51
CA ASP A 392 4.07 5.17 -3.68
C ASP A 392 4.94 5.07 -2.41
N THR A 393 5.48 6.20 -1.99
CA THR A 393 6.26 6.29 -0.75
C THR A 393 5.36 6.26 0.48
N GLU A 394 4.10 6.65 0.34
CA GLU A 394 3.11 6.70 1.40
C GLU A 394 2.44 5.33 1.60
N ARG A 395 2.66 4.73 2.77
CA ARG A 395 2.17 3.40 3.11
C ARG A 395 0.64 3.28 3.04
N ASP A 396 -0.07 4.35 3.39
CA ASP A 396 -1.53 4.36 3.38
C ASP A 396 -2.08 4.23 1.95
N VAL A 397 -1.44 4.86 0.96
CA VAL A 397 -1.81 4.73 -0.46
C VAL A 397 -1.66 3.28 -0.89
N VAL A 398 -0.49 2.68 -0.63
CA VAL A 398 -0.21 1.28 -0.96
C VAL A 398 -1.22 0.35 -0.28
N SER A 399 -1.47 0.52 1.02
CA SER A 399 -2.41 -0.30 1.79
C SER A 399 -3.84 -0.23 1.24
N ASN A 400 -4.34 0.97 0.94
CA ASN A 400 -5.67 1.16 0.36
C ASN A 400 -5.77 0.55 -1.04
N CYS A 401 -4.70 0.63 -1.84
CA CYS A 401 -4.65 0.00 -3.15
C CYS A 401 -4.63 -1.52 -3.10
N LEU A 402 -3.94 -2.12 -2.13
CA LEU A 402 -4.00 -3.58 -1.93
C LEU A 402 -5.40 -4.03 -1.46
N ALA A 403 -6.07 -3.24 -0.61
CA ALA A 403 -7.47 -3.50 -0.26
C ALA A 403 -8.40 -3.40 -1.49
N ALA A 404 -8.19 -2.41 -2.37
CA ALA A 404 -8.90 -2.31 -3.64
C ALA A 404 -8.61 -3.52 -4.56
N ALA A 405 -7.36 -3.98 -4.63
CA ALA A 405 -6.98 -5.17 -5.40
C ALA A 405 -7.63 -6.46 -4.85
N GLN A 406 -7.76 -6.60 -3.53
CA GLN A 406 -8.52 -7.68 -2.90
C GLN A 406 -9.99 -7.66 -3.33
N LEU A 407 -10.62 -6.49 -3.42
CA LEU A 407 -11.99 -6.37 -3.94
C LEU A 407 -12.10 -6.79 -5.40
N LEU A 408 -11.09 -6.50 -6.24
CA LEU A 408 -11.04 -7.03 -7.61
C LEU A 408 -10.99 -8.56 -7.61
N GLY A 409 -10.17 -9.18 -6.74
CA GLY A 409 -10.13 -10.63 -6.59
C GLY A 409 -11.45 -11.24 -6.10
N THR A 410 -12.22 -10.46 -5.34
CA THR A 410 -13.52 -10.87 -4.80
C THR A 410 -14.61 -10.85 -5.89
N PHE A 411 -14.65 -9.81 -6.71
CA PHE A 411 -15.77 -9.56 -7.62
C PHE A 411 -15.50 -9.89 -9.09
N VAL A 412 -14.24 -9.85 -9.54
CA VAL A 412 -13.89 -10.13 -10.93
C VAL A 412 -13.58 -11.62 -11.09
N PRO A 413 -14.16 -12.31 -12.09
CA PRO A 413 -13.85 -13.70 -12.35
C PRO A 413 -12.35 -13.95 -12.54
N PRO A 414 -11.73 -14.90 -11.81
CA PRO A 414 -10.28 -15.14 -11.86
C PRO A 414 -9.75 -15.41 -13.27
N VAL A 415 -10.53 -16.08 -14.13
CA VAL A 415 -10.14 -16.35 -15.53
C VAL A 415 -9.82 -15.08 -16.33
N VAL A 416 -10.56 -13.99 -16.12
CA VAL A 416 -10.34 -12.72 -16.84
C VAL A 416 -9.15 -11.99 -16.26
N LEU A 417 -9.09 -11.97 -14.93
CA LEU A 417 -8.11 -11.21 -14.18
C LEU A 417 -6.70 -11.82 -14.29
N LEU A 418 -6.59 -13.13 -14.14
CA LEU A 418 -5.31 -13.85 -14.22
C LEU A 418 -4.75 -13.84 -15.64
N LYS A 419 -5.60 -13.81 -16.68
CA LYS A 419 -5.13 -13.69 -18.06
C LYS A 419 -4.27 -12.44 -18.26
N LEU A 420 -4.64 -11.30 -17.67
CA LEU A 420 -3.86 -10.07 -17.77
C LEU A 420 -2.71 -10.03 -16.75
N LEU A 421 -2.99 -10.39 -15.49
CA LEU A 421 -2.00 -10.27 -14.42
C LEU A 421 -0.81 -11.21 -14.60
N LEU A 422 -1.03 -12.46 -15.04
CA LEU A 422 0.06 -13.39 -15.26
C LEU A 422 0.95 -12.95 -16.42
N ASP A 423 0.38 -12.37 -17.49
CA ASP A 423 1.16 -11.75 -18.57
C ASP A 423 2.00 -10.56 -18.07
N HIS A 424 1.46 -9.75 -17.14
CA HIS A 424 2.21 -8.64 -16.54
C HIS A 424 3.28 -9.09 -15.54
N VAL A 425 3.12 -10.28 -14.94
CA VAL A 425 4.14 -10.87 -14.06
C VAL A 425 5.30 -11.44 -14.87
N THR A 426 5.03 -12.07 -16.02
CA THR A 426 6.08 -12.59 -16.91
C THR A 426 6.80 -11.48 -17.68
N ALA A 427 6.09 -10.42 -18.05
CA ALA A 427 6.63 -9.27 -18.75
C ALA A 427 6.25 -7.95 -18.04
N PRO A 428 6.95 -7.59 -16.94
CA PRO A 428 6.64 -6.39 -16.19
C PRO A 428 6.87 -5.12 -17.01
N TYR A 429 5.94 -4.18 -16.91
CA TYR A 429 5.99 -2.89 -17.62
C TYR A 429 7.19 -2.01 -17.26
N SER A 430 7.72 -2.16 -16.04
CA SER A 430 8.83 -1.35 -15.52
C SER A 430 9.89 -2.25 -14.91
N SER A 431 11.10 -2.20 -15.46
CA SER A 431 12.28 -2.88 -14.91
C SER A 431 12.75 -2.28 -13.59
N SER A 432 12.38 -1.03 -13.29
CA SER A 432 12.67 -0.38 -12.01
C SER A 432 11.73 -0.84 -10.89
N HIS A 433 10.52 -1.28 -11.23
CA HIS A 433 9.47 -1.68 -10.28
C HIS A 433 8.82 -3.04 -10.65
N PRO A 434 9.60 -4.10 -10.89
CA PRO A 434 9.09 -5.38 -11.38
C PRO A 434 8.24 -6.13 -10.34
N TRP A 435 8.28 -5.72 -9.07
CA TRP A 435 7.51 -6.34 -7.98
C TRP A 435 6.04 -5.91 -7.97
N THR A 436 5.67 -4.84 -8.67
CA THR A 436 4.31 -4.27 -8.59
C THR A 436 3.22 -5.21 -9.11
N PRO A 437 3.40 -5.97 -10.22
CA PRO A 437 2.40 -6.95 -10.64
C PRO A 437 2.26 -8.11 -9.67
N LEU A 438 3.35 -8.56 -9.05
CA LEU A 438 3.33 -9.60 -8.00
C LEU A 438 2.60 -9.14 -6.74
N MET A 439 2.84 -7.90 -6.32
CA MET A 439 2.19 -7.30 -5.16
C MET A 439 0.67 -7.23 -5.34
N VAL A 440 0.22 -6.78 -6.52
CA VAL A 440 -1.20 -6.76 -6.88
C VAL A 440 -1.76 -8.17 -7.06
N LEU A 441 -1.00 -9.10 -7.66
CA LEU A 441 -1.41 -10.50 -7.79
C LEU A 441 -1.67 -11.12 -6.41
N ALA A 442 -0.74 -10.99 -5.46
CA ALA A 442 -0.92 -11.49 -4.09
C ALA A 442 -2.19 -10.93 -3.43
N ALA A 443 -2.44 -9.62 -3.58
CA ALA A 443 -3.64 -8.99 -3.04
C ALA A 443 -4.92 -9.54 -3.70
N VAL A 444 -4.96 -9.64 -5.03
CA VAL A 444 -6.12 -10.23 -5.73
C VAL A 444 -6.35 -11.67 -5.29
N LEU A 445 -5.32 -12.51 -5.29
CA LEU A 445 -5.44 -13.91 -4.86
C LEU A 445 -6.03 -14.01 -3.45
N GLY A 446 -5.72 -13.06 -2.58
CA GLY A 446 -6.25 -12.97 -1.22
C GLY A 446 -7.73 -12.64 -1.13
N GLY A 447 -8.31 -12.04 -2.17
CA GLY A 447 -9.75 -11.78 -2.28
C GLY A 447 -10.53 -12.89 -3.00
N CYS A 448 -9.85 -13.77 -3.74
CA CYS A 448 -10.51 -14.86 -4.43
C CYS A 448 -11.00 -15.95 -3.47
N SER A 449 -12.19 -16.50 -3.73
CA SER A 449 -12.65 -17.70 -3.00
C SER A 449 -11.90 -18.96 -3.46
N ARG A 450 -11.66 -19.89 -2.53
CA ARG A 450 -11.02 -21.19 -2.79
C ARG A 450 -11.59 -21.90 -4.02
N ALA A 451 -12.92 -22.00 -4.11
CA ALA A 451 -13.61 -22.71 -5.18
C ALA A 451 -13.38 -22.10 -6.58
N LEU A 452 -13.28 -20.77 -6.66
CA LEU A 452 -13.02 -20.08 -7.93
C LEU A 452 -11.54 -20.08 -8.31
N LEU A 453 -10.65 -20.19 -7.32
CA LEU A 453 -9.21 -20.18 -7.54
C LEU A 453 -8.65 -21.56 -7.92
N GLN A 454 -9.25 -22.64 -7.40
CA GLN A 454 -8.81 -24.02 -7.61
C GLN A 454 -8.55 -24.38 -9.10
N PRO A 455 -9.41 -24.04 -10.08
CA PRO A 455 -9.17 -24.38 -11.49
C PRO A 455 -7.97 -23.67 -12.12
N HIS A 456 -7.45 -22.64 -11.47
CA HIS A 456 -6.37 -21.79 -11.99
C HIS A 456 -5.04 -22.01 -11.27
N LEU A 457 -5.00 -22.84 -10.24
CA LEU A 457 -3.79 -23.11 -9.45
C LEU A 457 -2.62 -23.52 -10.33
N GLU A 458 -2.83 -24.47 -11.24
CA GLU A 458 -1.78 -24.97 -12.14
C GLU A 458 -1.17 -23.86 -13.00
N ASN A 459 -2.02 -22.99 -13.56
CA ASN A 459 -1.54 -21.85 -14.35
C ASN A 459 -0.73 -20.87 -13.50
N ILE A 460 -1.23 -20.51 -12.31
CA ILE A 460 -0.54 -19.59 -11.39
C ILE A 460 0.80 -20.19 -10.94
N GLY A 461 0.80 -21.45 -10.51
CA GLY A 461 2.01 -22.17 -10.09
C GLY A 461 3.04 -22.22 -11.20
N ASN A 462 2.63 -22.63 -12.41
CA ASN A 462 3.51 -22.67 -13.57
C ASN A 462 4.12 -21.29 -13.85
N THR A 463 3.31 -20.22 -13.91
CA THR A 463 3.81 -18.85 -14.11
C THR A 463 4.81 -18.43 -13.05
N LEU A 464 4.50 -18.63 -11.76
CA LEU A 464 5.40 -18.22 -10.67
C LEU A 464 6.73 -18.99 -10.71
N SER A 465 6.72 -20.26 -11.14
CA SER A 465 7.91 -21.11 -11.25
C SER A 465 8.76 -20.86 -12.50
N LEU A 466 8.32 -20.00 -13.42
CA LEU A 466 9.10 -19.66 -14.62
C LEU A 466 10.44 -19.02 -14.23
N PRO A 467 11.56 -19.36 -14.90
CA PRO A 467 12.88 -18.79 -14.59
C PRO A 467 12.90 -17.26 -14.63
N GLU A 468 12.26 -16.66 -15.65
CA GLU A 468 12.12 -15.21 -15.81
C GLU A 468 11.34 -14.52 -14.68
N VAL A 469 10.55 -15.27 -13.91
CA VAL A 469 9.80 -14.76 -12.76
C VAL A 469 10.56 -15.04 -11.47
N CYS A 470 10.89 -16.30 -11.16
CA CYS A 470 11.47 -16.64 -9.86
C CYS A 470 12.99 -16.42 -9.74
N GLN A 471 13.71 -16.14 -10.82
CA GLN A 471 15.20 -16.08 -10.83
C GLN A 471 15.79 -14.79 -11.37
N GLU A 472 15.05 -14.02 -12.17
CA GLU A 472 15.56 -12.84 -12.88
C GLU A 472 15.92 -11.68 -11.93
N TYR A 473 15.11 -11.46 -10.88
CA TYR A 473 15.23 -10.29 -10.02
C TYR A 473 15.69 -10.66 -8.60
N GLN A 474 16.72 -9.95 -8.11
CA GLN A 474 17.31 -10.16 -6.77
C GLN A 474 16.91 -9.08 -5.74
N GLN A 475 16.02 -8.16 -6.12
CA GLN A 475 15.56 -7.09 -5.22
C GLN A 475 14.79 -7.69 -4.05
N VAL A 476 15.10 -7.25 -2.81
CA VAL A 476 14.46 -7.78 -1.59
C VAL A 476 12.93 -7.67 -1.67
N VAL A 477 12.40 -6.52 -2.10
CA VAL A 477 10.95 -6.30 -2.25
C VAL A 477 10.34 -7.28 -3.26
N TYR A 478 11.04 -7.58 -4.35
CA TYR A 478 10.55 -8.53 -5.36
C TYR A 478 10.43 -9.95 -4.79
N LEU A 479 11.48 -10.41 -4.10
CA LEU A 479 11.50 -11.71 -3.44
C LEU A 479 10.44 -11.81 -2.34
N GLU A 480 10.21 -10.73 -1.58
CA GLU A 480 9.11 -10.63 -0.61
C GLU A 480 7.74 -10.78 -1.29
N GLN A 481 7.51 -10.14 -2.44
CA GLN A 481 6.21 -10.24 -3.12
C GLN A 481 5.97 -11.62 -3.75
N LEU A 482 7.02 -12.30 -4.24
CA LEU A 482 6.91 -13.71 -4.65
C LEU A 482 6.47 -14.59 -3.47
N LEU A 483 7.06 -14.37 -2.30
CA LEU A 483 6.68 -15.07 -1.08
C LEU A 483 5.25 -14.75 -0.63
N CYS A 484 4.80 -13.50 -0.75
CA CYS A 484 3.42 -13.11 -0.51
C CYS A 484 2.45 -13.87 -1.42
N CYS A 485 2.76 -14.04 -2.70
CA CYS A 485 1.95 -14.87 -3.61
C CYS A 485 1.84 -16.32 -3.11
N VAL A 486 2.97 -16.95 -2.75
CA VAL A 486 2.98 -18.34 -2.24
C VAL A 486 2.19 -18.45 -0.95
N ASP A 487 2.41 -17.55 0.00
CA ASP A 487 1.75 -17.53 1.31
C ASP A 487 0.22 -17.33 1.18
N VAL A 488 -0.23 -16.44 0.30
CA VAL A 488 -1.67 -16.25 0.03
C VAL A 488 -2.29 -17.51 -0.58
N LEU A 489 -1.62 -18.17 -1.54
CA LEU A 489 -2.10 -19.42 -2.12
C LEU A 489 -2.23 -20.52 -1.06
N LEU A 490 -1.25 -20.65 -0.16
CA LEU A 490 -1.27 -21.61 0.94
C LEU A 490 -2.44 -21.37 1.90
N ARG A 491 -2.75 -20.11 2.20
CA ARG A 491 -3.87 -19.76 3.10
C ARG A 491 -5.23 -19.94 2.44
N GLN A 492 -5.38 -19.56 1.17
CA GLN A 492 -6.67 -19.56 0.48
C GLN A 492 -7.06 -20.93 -0.08
N CYS A 493 -6.09 -21.69 -0.58
CA CYS A 493 -6.35 -22.98 -1.23
C CYS A 493 -6.04 -24.19 -0.34
N GLU A 494 -5.34 -23.99 0.78
CA GLU A 494 -4.99 -25.04 1.73
C GLU A 494 -4.48 -26.31 1.02
N SER A 495 -5.11 -27.46 1.27
CA SER A 495 -4.76 -28.77 0.69
C SER A 495 -4.79 -28.81 -0.85
N ASP A 496 -5.55 -27.92 -1.51
CA ASP A 496 -5.65 -27.93 -2.98
C ASP A 496 -4.31 -27.52 -3.64
N THR A 497 -3.46 -26.83 -2.90
CA THR A 497 -2.09 -26.49 -3.32
C THR A 497 -1.20 -27.70 -3.55
N GLY A 498 -1.61 -28.90 -3.12
CA GLY A 498 -0.93 -30.16 -3.44
C GLY A 498 -0.76 -30.38 -4.95
N SER A 499 -1.70 -29.92 -5.77
CA SER A 499 -1.64 -29.98 -7.25
C SER A 499 -0.48 -29.18 -7.87
N VAL A 500 -0.01 -28.14 -7.18
CA VAL A 500 1.07 -27.25 -7.60
C VAL A 500 2.25 -27.25 -6.64
N SER A 501 2.35 -28.31 -5.86
CA SER A 501 3.36 -28.47 -4.80
C SER A 501 4.79 -28.29 -5.31
N LEU A 502 5.10 -28.90 -6.46
CA LEU A 502 6.42 -28.78 -7.10
C LEU A 502 6.74 -27.34 -7.47
N GLN A 503 5.81 -26.65 -8.13
CA GLN A 503 5.99 -25.27 -8.59
C GLN A 503 6.21 -24.32 -7.41
N LEU A 504 5.40 -24.45 -6.35
CA LEU A 504 5.58 -23.66 -5.14
C LEU A 504 6.92 -23.95 -4.45
N LEU A 505 7.35 -25.21 -4.42
CA LEU A 505 8.66 -25.59 -3.90
C LEU A 505 9.81 -24.99 -4.73
N GLN A 506 9.70 -24.99 -6.06
CA GLN A 506 10.68 -24.35 -6.94
C GLN A 506 10.80 -22.85 -6.67
N VAL A 507 9.67 -22.15 -6.47
CA VAL A 507 9.66 -20.73 -6.11
C VAL A 507 10.33 -20.50 -4.75
N LEU A 508 10.01 -21.32 -3.73
CA LEU A 508 10.63 -21.22 -2.41
C LEU A 508 12.15 -21.46 -2.47
N VAL A 509 12.60 -22.46 -3.22
CA VAL A 509 14.02 -22.74 -3.44
C VAL A 509 14.69 -21.56 -4.13
N ALA A 510 14.07 -21.00 -5.17
CA ALA A 510 14.60 -19.85 -5.89
C ALA A 510 14.74 -18.63 -4.96
N VAL A 511 13.70 -18.27 -4.21
CA VAL A 511 13.75 -17.15 -3.26
C VAL A 511 14.81 -17.39 -2.17
N GLN A 512 14.87 -18.58 -1.58
CA GLN A 512 15.87 -18.89 -0.56
C GLN A 512 17.29 -18.87 -1.12
N SER A 513 17.48 -19.19 -2.40
CA SER A 513 18.79 -19.14 -3.05
C SER A 513 19.29 -17.71 -3.32
N LEU A 514 18.37 -16.74 -3.42
CA LEU A 514 18.66 -15.34 -3.74
C LEU A 514 18.55 -14.40 -2.54
N SER A 515 17.86 -14.82 -1.47
CA SER A 515 17.68 -14.03 -0.24
C SER A 515 18.85 -14.20 0.73
N THR A 516 19.23 -13.11 1.39
CA THR A 516 20.20 -13.12 2.50
C THR A 516 19.56 -13.46 3.85
N GLU A 517 18.23 -13.39 3.95
CA GLU A 517 17.47 -13.67 5.18
C GLU A 517 16.53 -14.89 5.04
N PRO A 518 16.48 -15.78 6.04
CA PRO A 518 15.54 -16.90 6.06
C PRO A 518 14.15 -16.42 6.50
N ARG A 519 13.18 -16.30 5.58
CA ARG A 519 11.88 -15.67 5.89
C ARG A 519 10.67 -16.61 5.80
N LEU A 520 10.57 -17.45 4.78
CA LEU A 520 9.53 -18.48 4.65
C LEU A 520 10.19 -19.82 4.36
N SER A 521 9.84 -20.83 5.15
CA SER A 521 10.42 -22.17 5.04
C SER A 521 9.43 -23.14 4.40
N ALA A 522 9.95 -24.17 3.73
CA ALA A 522 9.19 -25.31 3.21
C ALA A 522 8.25 -25.96 4.25
N LYS A 523 8.41 -25.63 5.53
CA LYS A 523 7.55 -26.05 6.64
C LYS A 523 6.09 -25.65 6.47
N LEU A 524 5.78 -24.43 6.00
CA LEU A 524 4.39 -24.00 5.84
C LEU A 524 3.70 -24.81 4.73
N LEU A 525 4.37 -24.98 3.60
CA LEU A 525 3.91 -25.81 2.48
C LEU A 525 3.69 -27.27 2.91
N SER A 526 4.62 -27.87 3.65
CA SER A 526 4.44 -29.24 4.18
C SER A 526 3.27 -29.35 5.16
N THR A 527 3.07 -28.33 6.01
CA THR A 527 2.00 -28.35 7.01
C THR A 527 0.62 -28.29 6.35
N VAL A 528 0.47 -27.41 5.36
CA VAL A 528 -0.79 -27.22 4.62
C VAL A 528 -1.17 -28.47 3.80
N GLN A 529 -0.19 -29.23 3.33
CA GLN A 529 -0.40 -30.48 2.62
C GLN A 529 -0.60 -31.69 3.55
N GLY A 530 -0.56 -31.49 4.87
CA GLY A 530 -0.70 -32.58 5.84
C GLY A 530 0.49 -33.53 5.89
N LEU A 531 1.68 -33.07 5.50
CA LEU A 531 2.92 -33.85 5.57
C LEU A 531 3.55 -33.72 6.96
N ASP A 532 4.06 -34.84 7.48
CA ASP A 532 4.65 -34.91 8.83
C ASP A 532 5.94 -34.09 8.96
N SER A 533 6.65 -33.84 7.85
CA SER A 533 7.88 -33.07 7.84
C SER A 533 8.14 -32.37 6.50
N PRO A 534 8.93 -31.28 6.48
CA PRO A 534 9.39 -30.64 5.25
C PRO A 534 10.20 -31.59 4.35
N MET A 535 10.78 -32.64 4.92
CA MET A 535 11.57 -33.62 4.16
C MET A 535 10.69 -34.49 3.27
N GLU A 536 9.45 -34.77 3.67
CA GLU A 536 8.52 -35.53 2.84
C GLU A 536 8.18 -34.78 1.55
N LEU A 537 8.11 -33.46 1.62
CA LEU A 537 7.91 -32.59 0.46
C LEU A 537 9.09 -32.71 -0.52
N TYR A 538 10.33 -32.66 -0.01
CA TYR A 538 11.50 -32.90 -0.84
C TYR A 538 11.50 -34.32 -1.40
N ARG A 539 11.11 -35.34 -0.62
CA ARG A 539 11.07 -36.74 -1.09
C ARG A 539 10.10 -36.92 -2.25
N GLN A 540 8.93 -36.30 -2.18
CA GLN A 540 7.91 -36.35 -3.23
C GLN A 540 8.40 -35.74 -4.55
N HIS A 541 9.21 -34.68 -4.49
CA HIS A 541 9.56 -33.86 -5.65
C HIS A 541 11.04 -33.87 -6.05
N MET A 542 11.92 -34.57 -5.30
CA MET A 542 13.38 -34.52 -5.49
C MET A 542 13.78 -34.86 -6.93
N GLY A 543 13.19 -35.91 -7.49
CA GLY A 543 13.52 -36.32 -8.85
C GLY A 543 13.24 -35.23 -9.88
N GLN A 544 12.09 -34.56 -9.75
CA GLN A 544 11.70 -33.45 -10.62
C GLN A 544 12.57 -32.22 -10.41
N LEU A 545 12.99 -31.93 -9.17
CA LEU A 545 13.90 -30.83 -8.86
C LEU A 545 15.31 -31.05 -9.44
N LEU A 546 15.84 -32.27 -9.37
CA LEU A 546 17.14 -32.61 -9.95
C LEU A 546 17.09 -32.57 -11.49
N ASP A 547 16.00 -33.06 -12.10
CA ASP A 547 15.78 -32.96 -13.54
C ASP A 547 15.70 -31.49 -13.99
N TRP A 548 14.98 -30.65 -13.25
CA TRP A 548 14.88 -29.22 -13.49
C TRP A 548 16.24 -28.52 -13.52
N LEU A 549 17.12 -28.83 -12.56
CA LEU A 549 18.49 -28.29 -12.55
C LEU A 549 19.35 -28.86 -13.68
N SER A 550 19.21 -30.15 -13.96
CA SER A 550 20.01 -30.85 -14.99
C SER A 550 19.83 -30.24 -16.38
N GLY A 551 18.65 -29.69 -16.69
CA GLY A 551 18.33 -29.10 -17.99
C GLY A 551 19.21 -27.92 -18.40
N SER A 552 19.85 -27.25 -17.45
CA SER A 552 20.73 -26.09 -17.70
C SER A 552 22.16 -26.25 -17.18
N VAL A 553 22.51 -27.38 -16.55
CA VAL A 553 23.79 -27.56 -15.83
C VAL A 553 25.03 -27.23 -16.64
N ASN A 554 24.99 -27.44 -17.96
CA ASN A 554 26.10 -27.20 -18.89
C ASN A 554 26.39 -25.72 -19.13
N THR A 555 25.48 -24.80 -18.81
CA THR A 555 25.69 -23.35 -18.99
C THR A 555 26.03 -22.63 -17.68
N TRP A 556 26.09 -23.35 -16.56
CA TRP A 556 26.33 -22.74 -15.25
C TRP A 556 27.73 -22.12 -15.09
N SER A 557 27.79 -21.07 -14.28
CA SER A 557 28.99 -20.35 -13.83
C SER A 557 28.88 -20.02 -12.34
N SER A 558 29.88 -19.33 -11.76
CA SER A 558 29.81 -18.89 -10.36
C SER A 558 28.64 -17.95 -10.07
N PHE A 559 28.19 -17.19 -11.08
CA PHE A 559 27.06 -16.24 -11.01
C PHE A 559 25.68 -16.87 -11.26
N SER A 560 25.62 -18.14 -11.67
CA SER A 560 24.35 -18.79 -12.00
C SER A 560 23.52 -19.08 -10.73
N PRO A 561 22.25 -18.64 -10.67
CA PRO A 561 21.40 -18.86 -9.49
C PRO A 561 21.12 -20.34 -9.26
N GLN A 562 21.11 -21.17 -10.31
CA GLN A 562 20.85 -22.61 -10.23
C GLN A 562 21.89 -23.35 -9.37
N ARG A 563 23.12 -22.84 -9.30
CA ARG A 563 24.15 -23.35 -8.38
C ARG A 563 23.74 -23.15 -6.91
N LEU A 564 23.17 -22.00 -6.59
CA LEU A 564 22.67 -21.70 -5.24
C LEU A 564 21.40 -22.51 -4.95
N GLN A 565 20.53 -22.70 -5.94
CA GLN A 565 19.35 -23.57 -5.82
C GLN A 565 19.75 -25.02 -5.52
N LEU A 566 20.76 -25.56 -6.21
CA LEU A 566 21.33 -26.87 -5.88
C LEU A 566 21.77 -26.93 -4.43
N HIS A 567 22.52 -25.92 -3.96
CA HIS A 567 22.95 -25.84 -2.56
C HIS A 567 21.77 -25.85 -1.59
N VAL A 568 20.72 -25.06 -1.86
CA VAL A 568 19.50 -25.05 -1.04
C VAL A 568 18.86 -26.44 -1.03
N ILE A 569 18.65 -27.06 -2.19
CA ILE A 569 17.99 -28.37 -2.31
C ILE A 569 18.74 -29.45 -1.52
N VAL A 570 20.05 -29.59 -1.71
CA VAL A 570 20.84 -30.64 -1.05
C VAL A 570 20.98 -30.40 0.46
N THR A 571 20.99 -29.14 0.90
CA THR A 571 21.14 -28.81 2.32
C THR A 571 19.80 -28.94 3.07
N GLN A 572 18.69 -28.52 2.47
CA GLN A 572 17.37 -28.52 3.13
C GLN A 572 16.67 -29.87 3.08
N SER A 573 16.99 -30.72 2.11
CA SER A 573 16.39 -32.06 1.99
C SER A 573 16.93 -33.08 3.00
N GLY A 574 18.08 -32.79 3.65
CA GLY A 574 18.70 -33.67 4.65
C GLY A 574 18.92 -35.10 4.13
N PRO A 575 18.53 -36.17 4.85
CA PRO A 575 18.75 -37.56 4.44
C PRO A 575 18.04 -37.95 3.14
N VAL A 576 17.03 -37.19 2.69
CA VAL A 576 16.29 -37.50 1.46
C VAL A 576 17.19 -37.48 0.25
N ILE A 577 18.21 -36.61 0.20
CA ILE A 577 19.12 -36.54 -0.95
C ILE A 577 19.85 -37.88 -1.21
N GLY A 578 20.09 -38.66 -0.14
CA GLY A 578 20.69 -39.99 -0.22
C GLY A 578 19.82 -41.03 -0.94
N GLU A 579 18.51 -40.80 -1.04
CA GLU A 579 17.59 -41.65 -1.82
C GLU A 579 17.75 -41.42 -3.34
N PHE A 580 18.31 -40.27 -3.75
CA PHE A 580 18.39 -39.82 -5.15
C PHE A 580 19.84 -39.65 -5.66
N VAL A 581 20.82 -40.30 -5.01
CA VAL A 581 22.25 -40.16 -5.37
C VAL A 581 22.53 -40.49 -6.84
N CYS A 582 21.91 -41.53 -7.39
CA CYS A 582 22.11 -41.92 -8.79
C CYS A 582 21.73 -40.81 -9.79
N GLN A 583 20.78 -39.93 -9.43
CA GLN A 583 20.36 -38.80 -10.27
C GLN A 583 21.17 -37.54 -9.97
N LEU A 584 21.59 -37.35 -8.71
CA LEU A 584 22.48 -36.26 -8.31
C LEU A 584 23.89 -36.42 -8.94
N MET A 585 24.39 -37.65 -9.06
CA MET A 585 25.79 -37.89 -9.44
C MET A 585 26.14 -37.37 -10.84
N PRO A 586 25.35 -37.61 -11.91
CA PRO A 586 25.60 -37.01 -13.22
C PRO A 586 25.64 -35.48 -13.20
N LEU A 587 24.79 -34.85 -12.38
CA LEU A 587 24.74 -33.40 -12.22
C LEU A 587 26.04 -32.88 -11.57
N LEU A 588 26.48 -33.51 -10.49
CA LEU A 588 27.76 -33.19 -9.83
C LEU A 588 28.95 -33.39 -10.78
N SER A 589 28.98 -34.51 -11.52
CA SER A 589 30.01 -34.79 -12.50
C SER A 589 30.10 -33.72 -13.58
N SER A 590 28.96 -33.22 -14.09
CA SER A 590 28.96 -32.11 -15.05
C SER A 590 29.46 -30.80 -14.43
N CYS A 591 29.04 -30.47 -13.20
CA CYS A 591 29.50 -29.26 -12.51
C CYS A 591 31.01 -29.26 -12.23
N LEU A 592 31.59 -30.42 -11.96
CA LEU A 592 32.96 -30.57 -11.45
C LEU A 592 33.99 -30.96 -12.51
N GLN A 593 33.66 -30.95 -13.80
CA GLN A 593 34.66 -31.21 -14.84
C GLN A 593 35.78 -30.15 -14.85
N PRO A 594 37.05 -30.52 -15.14
CA PRO A 594 38.18 -29.60 -15.01
C PRO A 594 38.16 -28.33 -15.87
N ASP A 595 37.38 -28.33 -16.94
CA ASP A 595 37.16 -27.23 -17.89
C ASP A 595 36.04 -26.26 -17.47
N ARG A 596 35.27 -26.60 -16.43
CA ARG A 596 34.19 -25.76 -15.88
C ARG A 596 34.73 -24.60 -15.05
N ASP A 597 33.85 -23.63 -14.80
CA ASP A 597 34.14 -22.44 -14.01
C ASP A 597 34.82 -22.77 -12.66
N PRO A 598 36.03 -22.23 -12.39
CA PRO A 598 36.79 -22.53 -11.18
C PRO A 598 36.07 -22.24 -9.85
N GLU A 599 35.41 -21.09 -9.76
CA GLU A 599 34.78 -20.64 -8.52
C GLU A 599 33.51 -21.45 -8.22
N MET A 600 32.71 -21.77 -9.26
CA MET A 600 31.61 -22.72 -9.15
C MET A 600 32.10 -24.06 -8.59
N ARG A 601 33.18 -24.62 -9.13
CA ARG A 601 33.72 -25.91 -8.66
C ARG A 601 34.12 -25.87 -7.20
N MET A 602 34.82 -24.82 -6.77
CA MET A 602 35.20 -24.64 -5.37
C MET A 602 33.97 -24.59 -4.44
N ASN A 603 32.93 -23.87 -4.85
CA ASN A 603 31.68 -23.78 -4.10
C ASN A 603 30.96 -25.13 -3.99
N ILE A 604 30.88 -25.88 -5.10
CA ILE A 604 30.28 -27.23 -5.09
C ILE A 604 31.11 -28.19 -4.23
N PHE A 605 32.44 -28.18 -4.32
CA PHE A 605 33.28 -29.01 -3.45
C PHE A 605 33.10 -28.67 -1.96
N THR A 606 32.99 -27.39 -1.63
CA THR A 606 32.76 -26.94 -0.24
C THR A 606 31.41 -27.41 0.28
N MET A 607 30.37 -27.34 -0.55
CA MET A 607 29.05 -27.89 -0.25
C MET A 607 29.11 -29.40 -0.04
N LEU A 608 29.74 -30.14 -0.95
CA LEU A 608 29.88 -31.59 -0.86
C LEU A 608 30.67 -32.02 0.37
N ALA A 609 31.74 -31.31 0.73
CA ALA A 609 32.52 -31.60 1.93
C ALA A 609 31.65 -31.54 3.19
N LYS A 610 30.71 -30.58 3.28
CA LYS A 610 29.77 -30.49 4.42
C LYS A 610 28.81 -31.67 4.47
N LEU A 611 28.27 -32.09 3.31
CA LEU A 611 27.37 -33.24 3.23
C LEU A 611 28.12 -34.54 3.60
N LEU A 612 29.29 -34.76 2.99
CA LEU A 612 30.07 -35.99 3.19
C LEU A 612 30.62 -36.16 4.60
N LEU A 613 30.83 -35.06 5.34
CA LEU A 613 31.25 -35.13 6.74
C LEU A 613 30.22 -35.85 7.62
N ASP A 614 28.93 -35.75 7.29
CA ASP A 614 27.81 -36.47 7.93
C ASP A 614 27.08 -37.32 6.89
N ALA A 615 27.85 -38.10 6.11
CA ALA A 615 27.33 -38.88 4.98
C ALA A 615 26.20 -39.82 5.41
N THR A 616 26.30 -40.45 6.58
CA THR A 616 25.30 -41.39 7.11
C THR A 616 23.92 -40.78 7.34
N ASN A 617 23.83 -39.45 7.52
CA ASN A 617 22.55 -38.74 7.68
C ASN A 617 22.24 -37.82 6.49
N THR A 618 23.01 -37.91 5.39
CA THR A 618 22.85 -37.09 4.19
C THR A 618 22.95 -37.94 2.91
N LEU A 619 24.10 -37.94 2.22
CA LEU A 619 24.31 -38.59 0.92
C LEU A 619 24.31 -40.12 0.99
N ASP A 620 24.81 -40.73 2.08
CA ASP A 620 24.83 -42.19 2.27
C ASP A 620 23.73 -42.66 3.25
N SER A 621 22.65 -41.88 3.41
CA SER A 621 21.56 -42.19 4.37
C SER A 621 20.87 -43.55 4.13
N LYS A 622 20.93 -44.05 2.90
CA LYS A 622 20.42 -45.37 2.48
C LYS A 622 21.52 -46.38 2.17
N GLY A 623 22.80 -46.02 2.29
CA GLY A 623 23.91 -46.87 1.85
C GLY A 623 24.17 -46.87 0.34
N HIS A 624 23.36 -46.14 -0.45
CA HIS A 624 23.44 -46.13 -1.92
C HIS A 624 24.61 -45.31 -2.46
N PHE A 625 25.20 -44.39 -1.67
CA PHE A 625 26.33 -43.60 -2.13
C PHE A 625 27.56 -44.49 -2.41
N ARG A 626 27.69 -45.58 -1.65
CA ARG A 626 28.76 -46.57 -1.82
C ARG A 626 28.81 -47.15 -3.23
N ASP A 627 27.65 -47.36 -3.86
CA ASP A 627 27.56 -47.91 -5.21
C ASP A 627 28.05 -46.93 -6.29
N GLU A 628 27.91 -45.62 -6.06
CA GLU A 628 28.40 -44.56 -6.96
C GLU A 628 29.76 -44.00 -6.54
N SER A 629 30.29 -44.41 -5.38
CA SER A 629 31.51 -43.84 -4.80
C SER A 629 32.75 -44.07 -5.67
N GLU A 630 32.83 -45.20 -6.39
CA GLU A 630 33.94 -45.46 -7.33
C GLU A 630 33.95 -44.43 -8.47
N LYS A 631 32.79 -44.21 -9.11
CA LYS A 631 32.64 -43.20 -10.18
C LYS A 631 32.87 -41.80 -9.65
N PHE A 632 32.38 -41.49 -8.45
CA PHE A 632 32.64 -40.20 -7.81
C PHE A 632 34.15 -39.97 -7.59
N LEU A 633 34.86 -40.99 -7.11
CA LEU A 633 36.31 -40.89 -6.93
C LEU A 633 37.05 -40.74 -8.27
N SER A 634 36.70 -41.53 -9.29
CA SER A 634 37.40 -41.53 -10.59
C SER A 634 37.07 -40.33 -11.48
N ASP A 635 35.79 -39.94 -11.53
CA ASP A 635 35.28 -39.01 -12.54
C ASP A 635 35.09 -37.59 -11.97
N VAL A 636 34.99 -37.46 -10.64
CA VAL A 636 34.74 -36.18 -9.96
C VAL A 636 35.94 -35.71 -9.15
N LEU A 637 36.41 -36.52 -8.18
CA LEU A 637 37.48 -36.10 -7.27
C LEU A 637 38.86 -36.18 -7.91
N LEU A 638 39.23 -37.32 -8.51
CA LEU A 638 40.58 -37.54 -9.06
C LEU A 638 40.98 -36.47 -10.09
N PRO A 639 40.15 -36.07 -11.08
CA PRO A 639 40.53 -35.06 -12.08
C PRO A 639 40.82 -33.68 -11.47
N ASN A 640 40.22 -33.38 -10.33
CA ASN A 640 40.39 -32.12 -9.61
C ASN A 640 41.48 -32.16 -8.54
N LEU A 641 42.06 -33.34 -8.26
CA LEU A 641 43.23 -33.52 -7.37
C LEU A 641 44.56 -33.53 -8.14
N VAL A 642 44.53 -33.73 -9.46
CA VAL A 642 45.74 -33.71 -10.31
C VAL A 642 46.39 -32.33 -10.24
N TRP A 643 47.69 -32.31 -9.95
CA TRP A 643 48.47 -31.08 -9.88
C TRP A 643 48.49 -30.33 -11.21
N ARG A 644 48.25 -29.02 -11.14
CA ARG A 644 48.35 -28.06 -12.25
C ARG A 644 48.89 -26.73 -11.73
N ALA A 645 49.69 -26.04 -12.54
CA ALA A 645 50.28 -24.76 -12.16
C ALA A 645 49.21 -23.66 -11.99
N GLY A 646 49.45 -22.74 -11.05
CA GLY A 646 48.62 -21.54 -10.85
C GLY A 646 47.79 -21.54 -9.56
N ARG A 647 47.56 -20.35 -9.00
CA ARG A 647 46.85 -20.16 -7.72
C ARG A 647 45.42 -20.68 -7.72
N THR A 648 44.68 -20.47 -8.81
CA THR A 648 43.30 -20.97 -8.96
C THR A 648 43.25 -22.49 -8.96
N ALA A 649 44.17 -23.14 -9.68
CA ALA A 649 44.25 -24.60 -9.70
C ALA A 649 44.62 -25.17 -8.32
N ALA A 650 45.51 -24.50 -7.58
CA ALA A 650 45.82 -24.86 -6.20
C ALA A 650 44.60 -24.75 -5.27
N ALA A 651 43.82 -23.66 -5.37
CA ALA A 651 42.62 -23.47 -4.54
C ALA A 651 41.51 -24.51 -4.83
N ILE A 652 41.33 -24.90 -6.10
CA ILE A 652 40.42 -26.00 -6.47
C ILE A 652 40.90 -27.31 -5.83
N ARG A 653 42.20 -27.63 -5.91
CA ARG A 653 42.77 -28.81 -5.27
C ARG A 653 42.57 -28.80 -3.76
N THR A 654 42.76 -27.66 -3.08
CA THR A 654 42.45 -27.53 -1.64
C THR A 654 41.00 -27.88 -1.35
N SER A 655 40.07 -27.41 -2.19
CA SER A 655 38.63 -27.69 -2.03
C SER A 655 38.30 -29.17 -2.29
N ALA A 656 38.91 -29.77 -3.31
CA ALA A 656 38.79 -31.20 -3.59
C ALA A 656 39.41 -32.07 -2.49
N LEU A 657 40.54 -31.66 -1.90
CA LEU A 657 41.15 -32.33 -0.74
C LEU A 657 40.27 -32.24 0.51
N SER A 658 39.62 -31.10 0.73
CA SER A 658 38.63 -30.95 1.81
C SER A 658 37.47 -31.94 1.62
N CYS A 659 36.94 -32.05 0.40
CA CYS A 659 35.90 -33.01 0.04
C CYS A 659 36.36 -34.46 0.22
N LEU A 660 37.58 -34.80 -0.21
CA LEU A 660 38.18 -36.11 0.00
C LEU A 660 38.34 -36.44 1.49
N LEU A 661 38.82 -35.50 2.29
CA LEU A 661 38.98 -35.70 3.73
C LEU A 661 37.63 -35.96 4.40
N ALA A 662 36.60 -35.18 4.04
CA ALA A 662 35.24 -35.38 4.54
C ALA A 662 34.71 -36.77 4.16
N LEU A 663 34.92 -37.20 2.91
CA LEU A 663 34.54 -38.53 2.44
C LEU A 663 35.20 -39.67 3.23
N LEU A 664 36.51 -39.54 3.48
CA LEU A 664 37.28 -40.54 4.22
C LEU A 664 36.84 -40.63 5.69
N HIS A 665 36.46 -39.51 6.31
CA HIS A 665 35.91 -39.50 7.66
C HIS A 665 34.45 -39.97 7.72
N GLY A 666 33.64 -39.69 6.71
CA GLY A 666 32.23 -40.07 6.63
C GLY A 666 32.00 -41.57 6.42
N GLY A 667 33.03 -42.34 6.08
CA GLY A 667 32.98 -43.82 6.04
C GLY A 667 32.15 -44.41 4.88
N ALA A 668 31.80 -43.60 3.87
CA ALA A 668 31.01 -44.00 2.71
C ALA A 668 31.86 -44.56 1.53
N VAL A 669 33.09 -45.03 1.82
CA VAL A 669 34.03 -45.57 0.82
C VAL A 669 34.62 -46.90 1.28
N THR A 670 34.92 -47.77 0.32
CA THR A 670 35.58 -49.05 0.60
C THR A 670 37.11 -48.97 0.43
N PRO A 671 37.88 -49.83 1.14
CA PRO A 671 39.34 -49.89 1.04
C PRO A 671 39.87 -50.04 -0.42
N GLY A 672 39.15 -50.77 -1.28
CA GLY A 672 39.57 -50.98 -2.67
C GLY A 672 39.53 -49.72 -3.54
N GLN A 673 38.54 -48.85 -3.31
CA GLN A 673 38.24 -47.69 -4.15
C GLN A 673 39.20 -46.51 -3.92
N VAL A 674 39.74 -46.37 -2.71
CA VAL A 674 40.56 -45.20 -2.32
C VAL A 674 42.04 -45.32 -2.70
N ARG A 675 42.52 -46.51 -3.10
CA ARG A 675 43.93 -46.77 -3.40
C ARG A 675 44.45 -45.88 -4.55
N ALA A 676 43.62 -45.65 -5.58
CA ALA A 676 43.97 -44.86 -6.76
C ALA A 676 44.27 -43.37 -6.45
N LEU A 677 43.82 -42.87 -5.29
CA LEU A 677 43.97 -41.47 -4.88
C LEU A 677 45.32 -41.19 -4.20
N THR A 678 46.00 -42.24 -3.73
CA THR A 678 47.27 -42.14 -2.97
C THR A 678 48.32 -41.28 -3.68
N PRO A 679 48.60 -41.43 -5.00
CA PRO A 679 49.59 -40.59 -5.68
C PRO A 679 49.25 -39.11 -5.66
N CYS A 680 47.96 -38.76 -5.82
CA CYS A 680 47.51 -37.37 -5.79
C CYS A 680 47.58 -36.77 -4.38
N VAL A 681 47.23 -37.56 -3.35
CA VAL A 681 47.38 -37.12 -1.95
C VAL A 681 48.85 -36.91 -1.58
N LEU A 682 49.75 -37.78 -2.04
CA LEU A 682 51.19 -37.62 -1.83
C LEU A 682 51.72 -36.36 -2.54
N SER A 683 51.28 -36.11 -3.78
CA SER A 683 51.62 -34.88 -4.49
C SER A 683 51.11 -33.63 -3.77
N ALA A 684 49.94 -33.70 -3.13
CA ALA A 684 49.34 -32.59 -2.41
C ALA A 684 50.08 -32.23 -1.10
N LEU A 685 50.91 -33.13 -0.56
CA LEU A 685 51.78 -32.81 0.57
C LEU A 685 52.78 -31.72 0.22
N GLU A 686 53.18 -31.59 -1.06
CA GLU A 686 54.18 -30.63 -1.53
C GLU A 686 53.57 -29.29 -2.03
N GLU A 687 52.29 -29.02 -1.74
CA GLU A 687 51.62 -27.75 -2.10
C GLU A 687 52.15 -26.54 -1.33
N ASP A 688 52.12 -25.36 -1.97
CA ASP A 688 52.50 -24.09 -1.32
C ASP A 688 51.51 -23.69 -0.20
N SER A 689 50.23 -24.05 -0.35
CA SER A 689 49.19 -23.73 0.63
C SER A 689 49.28 -24.63 1.86
N GLU A 690 49.44 -24.01 3.04
CA GLU A 690 49.40 -24.69 4.33
C GLU A 690 48.14 -25.56 4.50
N MET A 691 46.96 -25.02 4.15
CA MET A 691 45.69 -25.75 4.22
C MET A 691 45.66 -27.00 3.33
N SER A 692 46.22 -26.92 2.12
CA SER A 692 46.33 -28.09 1.24
C SER A 692 47.21 -29.17 1.87
N ARG A 693 48.38 -28.79 2.40
CA ARG A 693 49.30 -29.73 3.05
C ARG A 693 48.66 -30.37 4.27
N LEU A 694 47.94 -29.58 5.08
CA LEU A 694 47.21 -30.06 6.24
C LEU A 694 46.14 -31.08 5.85
N PHE A 695 45.29 -30.77 4.86
CA PHE A 695 44.26 -31.69 4.37
C PHE A 695 44.84 -32.93 3.72
N ALA A 696 45.98 -32.82 3.02
CA ALA A 696 46.70 -33.96 2.47
C ALA A 696 47.24 -34.89 3.58
N CYS A 697 47.90 -34.34 4.61
CA CYS A 697 48.37 -35.12 5.77
C CYS A 697 47.22 -35.84 6.49
N ARG A 698 46.08 -35.16 6.70
CA ARG A 698 44.90 -35.75 7.33
C ARG A 698 44.26 -36.84 6.45
N SER A 699 44.16 -36.59 5.14
CA SER A 699 43.62 -37.56 4.19
C SER A 699 44.50 -38.80 4.14
N LEU A 700 45.82 -38.63 4.11
CA LEU A 700 46.78 -39.72 4.15
C LEU A 700 46.70 -40.51 5.46
N SER A 701 46.52 -39.84 6.60
CA SER A 701 46.27 -40.50 7.88
C SER A 701 45.01 -41.38 7.83
N ALA A 702 43.92 -40.87 7.26
CA ALA A 702 42.68 -41.63 7.11
C ALA A 702 42.85 -42.81 6.14
N LEU A 703 43.57 -42.63 5.02
CA LEU A 703 43.90 -43.71 4.10
C LEU A 703 44.73 -44.81 4.78
N LEU A 704 45.76 -44.45 5.55
CA LEU A 704 46.58 -45.41 6.28
C LEU A 704 45.74 -46.24 7.26
N ARG A 705 44.77 -45.63 7.95
CA ARG A 705 43.83 -46.38 8.81
C ARG A 705 42.92 -47.34 8.04
N LEU A 706 42.51 -46.98 6.82
CA LEU A 706 41.57 -47.76 6.02
C LEU A 706 42.23 -48.91 5.23
N ILE A 707 43.40 -48.65 4.64
CA ILE A 707 44.05 -49.60 3.71
C ILE A 707 45.47 -49.97 4.11
N GLY A 708 46.07 -49.29 5.09
CA GLY A 708 47.51 -49.35 5.33
C GLY A 708 48.05 -50.74 5.64
N THR A 709 47.35 -51.54 6.44
CA THR A 709 47.72 -52.94 6.74
C THR A 709 47.60 -53.87 5.53
N ASN A 710 46.87 -53.45 4.48
CA ASN A 710 46.67 -54.21 3.24
C ASN A 710 47.56 -53.68 2.10
N LEU A 711 48.46 -52.73 2.37
CA LEU A 711 49.41 -52.21 1.39
C LEU A 711 50.68 -53.07 1.37
N HIS A 712 51.20 -53.31 0.17
CA HIS A 712 52.50 -53.96 0.00
C HIS A 712 53.61 -53.10 0.64
N PRO A 713 54.63 -53.70 1.28
CA PRO A 713 55.76 -52.99 1.88
C PRO A 713 56.41 -51.92 0.99
N GLU A 714 56.54 -52.18 -0.32
CA GLU A 714 57.06 -51.17 -1.27
C GLU A 714 56.17 -49.93 -1.41
N ALA A 715 54.85 -50.08 -1.33
CA ALA A 715 53.93 -48.95 -1.38
C ALA A 715 54.00 -48.13 -0.10
N LEU A 716 54.10 -48.79 1.06
CA LEU A 716 54.35 -48.14 2.35
C LEU A 716 55.68 -47.38 2.34
N ASN A 717 56.75 -47.96 1.77
CA ASN A 717 58.07 -47.34 1.68
C ASN A 717 58.13 -46.12 0.75
N LYS A 718 57.11 -45.90 -0.09
CA LYS A 718 56.95 -44.66 -0.87
C LYS A 718 56.23 -43.54 -0.11
N ILE A 719 55.51 -43.87 0.97
CA ILE A 719 54.66 -42.93 1.72
C ILE A 719 55.45 -42.22 2.83
N TYR A 720 56.15 -42.96 3.69
CA TYR A 720 56.82 -42.35 4.86
C TYR A 720 57.85 -41.26 4.52
N PRO A 721 58.63 -41.31 3.42
CA PRO A 721 59.61 -40.25 3.14
C PRO A 721 58.92 -38.92 2.86
N MET A 722 57.72 -38.96 2.27
CA MET A 722 56.93 -37.76 1.99
C MET A 722 56.34 -37.15 3.27
N LEU A 723 55.97 -38.00 4.24
CA LEU A 723 55.54 -37.55 5.58
C LEU A 723 56.69 -36.94 6.38
N LEU A 724 57.89 -37.53 6.32
CA LEU A 724 59.08 -37.00 6.99
C LEU A 724 59.44 -35.60 6.49
N LYS A 725 59.36 -35.34 5.18
CA LYS A 725 59.54 -33.99 4.61
C LYS A 725 58.56 -32.94 5.17
N ARG A 726 57.46 -33.34 5.82
CA ARG A 726 56.49 -32.42 6.45
C ARG A 726 56.77 -32.21 7.94
N LEU A 727 57.74 -32.91 8.52
CA LEU A 727 58.26 -32.57 9.85
C LEU A 727 59.15 -31.32 9.81
N ASP A 728 59.59 -30.88 8.63
CA ASP A 728 60.27 -29.59 8.41
C ASP A 728 59.31 -28.46 8.01
N ASP A 729 57.99 -28.66 8.14
CA ASP A 729 57.01 -27.66 7.70
C ASP A 729 57.02 -26.42 8.60
N SER A 730 56.79 -25.23 7.99
CA SER A 730 56.67 -23.98 8.74
C SER A 730 55.46 -23.97 9.69
N SER A 731 54.41 -24.72 9.36
CA SER A 731 53.19 -24.82 10.18
C SER A 731 53.31 -25.93 11.23
N GLU A 732 53.16 -25.55 12.50
CA GLU A 732 53.13 -26.47 13.65
C GLU A 732 52.01 -27.51 13.50
N GLU A 733 50.85 -27.09 12.98
CA GLU A 733 49.70 -27.98 12.78
C GLU A 733 49.99 -29.05 11.73
N VAL A 734 50.66 -28.67 10.63
CA VAL A 734 51.08 -29.62 9.59
C VAL A 734 52.12 -30.60 10.13
N ARG A 735 53.14 -30.12 10.87
CA ARG A 735 54.15 -30.97 11.52
C ARG A 735 53.50 -31.99 12.45
N GLY A 736 52.59 -31.55 13.32
CA GLY A 736 51.89 -32.41 14.26
C GLY A 736 51.00 -33.47 13.58
N VAL A 737 50.27 -33.12 12.51
CA VAL A 737 49.49 -34.12 11.76
C VAL A 737 50.39 -35.09 11.00
N ALA A 738 51.47 -34.61 10.37
CA ALA A 738 52.41 -35.45 9.64
C ALA A 738 53.05 -36.49 10.56
N LEU A 739 53.43 -36.10 11.77
CA LEU A 739 53.99 -37.00 12.78
C LEU A 739 52.97 -38.06 13.24
N ARG A 740 51.71 -37.69 13.45
CA ARG A 740 50.63 -38.66 13.70
C ARG A 740 50.45 -39.62 12.52
N ALA A 741 50.59 -39.15 11.29
CA ALA A 741 50.53 -40.00 10.10
C ALA A 741 51.70 -40.97 10.03
N VAL A 742 52.91 -40.57 10.48
CA VAL A 742 54.07 -41.47 10.62
C VAL A 742 53.81 -42.56 11.66
N GLY A 743 53.21 -42.20 12.81
CA GLY A 743 52.78 -43.19 13.81
C GLY A 743 51.76 -44.19 13.25
N LEU A 744 50.80 -43.71 12.45
CA LEU A 744 49.85 -44.60 11.76
C LEU A 744 50.54 -45.49 10.73
N TRP A 745 51.51 -44.95 9.98
CA TRP A 745 52.32 -45.73 9.05
C TRP A 745 53.08 -46.86 9.76
N LEU A 746 53.69 -46.59 10.92
CA LEU A 746 54.35 -47.61 11.75
C LEU A 746 53.36 -48.70 12.18
N SER A 747 52.14 -48.32 12.56
CA SER A 747 51.09 -49.29 12.92
C SER A 747 50.59 -50.15 11.75
N CYS A 748 50.93 -49.78 10.50
CA CYS A 748 50.56 -50.53 9.30
C CYS A 748 51.60 -51.61 8.92
N LEU A 749 52.76 -51.66 9.59
CA LEU A 749 53.79 -52.67 9.34
C LEU A 749 53.33 -54.02 9.91
N THR A 750 52.78 -54.87 9.04
CA THR A 750 52.34 -56.23 9.37
C THR A 750 53.50 -57.23 9.29
N GLU A 751 53.23 -58.52 9.55
CA GLU A 751 54.23 -59.60 9.43
C GLU A 751 54.87 -59.71 8.03
N ASP A 752 54.20 -59.19 7.00
CA ASP A 752 54.71 -59.14 5.62
C ASP A 752 55.84 -58.11 5.43
N TYR A 753 56.02 -57.18 6.37
CA TYR A 753 57.10 -56.19 6.35
C TYR A 753 58.37 -56.77 6.99
N ASN A 754 59.20 -57.44 6.21
CA ASN A 754 60.45 -58.01 6.70
C ASN A 754 61.45 -56.88 7.10
N PRO A 755 61.79 -56.72 8.39
CA PRO A 755 62.68 -55.65 8.85
C PRO A 755 64.12 -55.78 8.34
N GLU A 756 64.58 -56.99 8.02
CA GLU A 756 65.93 -57.21 7.47
C GLU A 756 66.03 -56.78 6.00
N VAL A 757 64.96 -57.02 5.23
CA VAL A 757 64.89 -56.64 3.80
C VAL A 757 64.75 -55.12 3.64
N TRP A 758 63.99 -54.48 4.54
CA TRP A 758 63.71 -53.04 4.48
C TRP A 758 64.48 -52.22 5.55
N ALA A 759 65.56 -52.78 6.12
CA ALA A 759 66.33 -52.18 7.21
C ALA A 759 66.80 -50.74 6.90
N SER A 760 67.18 -50.47 5.64
CA SER A 760 67.61 -49.14 5.19
C SER A 760 66.50 -48.09 5.32
N HIS A 761 65.24 -48.46 5.07
CA HIS A 761 64.11 -47.55 5.21
C HIS A 761 63.81 -47.22 6.67
N LEU A 762 63.81 -48.23 7.55
CA LEU A 762 63.62 -48.05 8.98
C LEU A 762 64.75 -47.23 9.61
N GLN A 763 65.99 -47.46 9.20
CA GLN A 763 67.15 -46.68 9.66
C GLN A 763 67.00 -45.20 9.29
N VAL A 764 66.62 -44.90 8.04
CA VAL A 764 66.37 -43.51 7.60
C VAL A 764 65.22 -42.88 8.40
N LEU A 765 64.13 -43.62 8.61
CA LEU A 765 62.98 -43.13 9.39
C LEU A 765 63.38 -42.71 10.80
N PHE A 766 64.01 -43.60 11.56
CA PHE A 766 64.39 -43.31 12.95
C PHE A 766 65.49 -42.24 13.03
N GLN A 767 66.44 -42.21 12.08
CA GLN A 767 67.43 -41.14 12.02
C GLN A 767 66.80 -39.77 11.84
N GLN A 768 65.80 -39.64 10.96
CA GLN A 768 65.10 -38.38 10.75
C GLN A 768 64.24 -38.02 11.97
N LEU A 769 63.52 -38.97 12.57
CA LEU A 769 62.72 -38.72 13.78
C LEU A 769 63.58 -38.21 14.96
N LEU A 770 64.81 -38.72 15.12
CA LEU A 770 65.73 -38.24 16.16
C LEU A 770 66.10 -36.75 16.00
N LEU A 771 66.13 -36.22 14.77
CA LEU A 771 66.42 -34.79 14.53
C LEU A 771 65.29 -33.89 15.06
N HIS A 772 64.06 -34.40 15.16
CA HIS A 772 62.90 -33.66 15.61
C HIS A 772 62.60 -33.83 17.12
N LEU A 773 63.47 -34.51 17.89
CA LEU A 773 63.39 -34.51 19.35
C LEU A 773 63.64 -33.11 19.95
N ASP A 774 64.33 -32.25 19.20
CA ASP A 774 64.63 -30.86 19.56
C ASP A 774 63.70 -29.86 18.82
N ASP A 775 62.52 -30.28 18.29
CA ASP A 775 61.57 -29.38 17.60
C ASP A 775 61.15 -28.21 18.52
N PRO A 776 60.98 -26.98 18.01
CA PRO A 776 60.56 -25.85 18.86
C PRO A 776 59.18 -26.03 19.54
N ASP A 777 58.31 -26.91 19.04
CA ASP A 777 57.01 -27.22 19.63
C ASP A 777 57.08 -28.47 20.53
N GLY A 778 56.82 -28.28 21.83
CA GLY A 778 56.79 -29.35 22.82
C GLY A 778 55.77 -30.46 22.52
N SER A 779 54.65 -30.17 21.85
CA SER A 779 53.69 -31.19 21.45
C SER A 779 54.22 -32.11 20.34
N VAL A 780 55.09 -31.60 19.48
CA VAL A 780 55.75 -32.38 18.43
C VAL A 780 56.81 -33.27 19.07
N GLN A 781 57.63 -32.72 19.98
CA GLN A 781 58.63 -33.48 20.75
C GLN A 781 58.01 -34.69 21.47
N ASP A 782 56.89 -34.49 22.18
CA ASP A 782 56.18 -35.55 22.89
C ASP A 782 55.67 -36.65 21.94
N GLN A 783 55.16 -36.27 20.76
CA GLN A 783 54.66 -37.23 19.75
C GLN A 783 55.80 -38.01 19.06
N VAL A 784 57.00 -37.41 18.92
CA VAL A 784 58.19 -38.11 18.39
C VAL A 784 58.62 -39.19 19.38
N ALA A 785 58.59 -38.88 20.68
CA ALA A 785 58.90 -39.85 21.73
C ALA A 785 57.90 -41.04 21.73
N VAL A 786 56.62 -40.80 21.40
CA VAL A 786 55.62 -41.86 21.24
C VAL A 786 55.90 -42.74 20.02
N CYS A 787 56.30 -42.18 18.88
CA CYS A 787 56.59 -42.97 17.66
C CYS A 787 57.87 -43.82 17.77
N LYS A 788 58.74 -43.51 18.74
CA LYS A 788 59.98 -44.24 19.01
C LYS A 788 59.76 -45.50 19.85
N ASN A 789 58.75 -45.48 20.72
CA ASN A 789 58.36 -46.62 21.57
C ASN A 789 57.47 -47.58 20.79
#